data_AF-A0A2N6EMG3-F1
#
_entry.id   AF-A0A2N6EMG3-F1
#
_cell.length_a   1.000
_cell.length_b   1.000
_cell.length_c   1.000
_cell.angle_alpha   90.00
_cell.angle_beta   90.00
_cell.angle_gamma   90.00
#
_symmetry.space_group_name_H-M   'P 1'
#
loop_
_entity.id
_entity.type
_entity.pdbx_description
1 polymer ?
#
loop_
_entity_poly.entity_id
_entity_poly.type
_entity_poly.pdbx_seq_one_letter_code
_entity_poly.pdbx_strand_id
1 'polypeptide(L)'
;MLRAIVSILLLTTLAACGGGGGGSSSTTSPTDDASDSYVTTDLRSTTITNTAAYIVPQCYTVTQPEVGGTAYNPCFTCHTASIPPNYIDDMDLQLEYSFPAALLTNPWTNLFVDRSAEVAAISDAAILEYIRTDNYLNSEGEIILAKKLNNLALDWDFDEDGVWDGYIPDCRFNFDDEGFDRHGDDYTGWRAFAYASFPSTFWPTNGSVNDVLIRLADSFHNNTSGAFDLDVYKINLAIVEAMVSRRDVLLYATVDETRYAVDLNKDGELATADTVVYDWAPTEGREMSYVGQAKTQLDAGELHIAAGLFPEGSEFLHTVRYVDLDDSNDATKLAPRIKELRYAIKRTWQTYSELLQAALDEVKENDDFPDRTRQLIGNVEQGINNDQGWLYQGFIEDANGDLRPQTYEETAFCIGCHSGIGATVDGIFSFPRKLAADRTERQGWYHWTQINRQGTVEPKIEIDGAGVQYEYSFYLMYNGAGDEFRNNTEVMDNFFIAEGGVDSDKLQELHDDVSLLLYPSSERALAMAKAYKVIVEEQSYIHGRDATVTAPANVHQTITEGLLTGIETPTNKGAFINALGPVRTLHDDNAISHGSDELTTLTGGDGSTPDSSRYQIDSNGLIYRATYSLAGANFGFSFPPRLPLPTRQLIPNDNIESCYRCHRLPSPMPPNHPDADPMVVLPDSYASEAYPLTQLTSDPAQDTMPITSPDGNLISWVSTRSGQEQIWLMNSDGTNLHQLSASTHLQGWQRFSPDSQHIAFWAYDTVNALHLLQISDLDGNVITLDNSSQGIERPVFTPDGNYIAYAKQTTDNWDVWLISIDGLTSYQLTSDVDMETSPWFNTDGVMAYKVAPSGEYGLTVEQFMTFENGYANPHIYTWDGPHSVQLSDMATDGISISFTAEAMSDTSGKDRISYLAVIADLTLDATTNTASTDNMRLISKSATLGDRGILFSPDASKAVFWSYNQDGRAGLWIYDVVSDTSTQLTTQGYDFEPVWSVDGASLFFTSTRDGNQYDIWKLDL
;
A
#
# COMPACT_ATOMS: atom_id res chain seq x y z
N MET A 1 34.40 34.12 28.70
CA MET A 1 34.55 35.49 28.14
C MET A 1 33.54 35.58 26.98
N LEU A 2 32.28 35.93 27.26
CA LEU A 2 31.65 37.27 27.08
C LEU A 2 31.77 37.81 25.64
N ARG A 3 30.66 37.81 24.86
CA ARG A 3 29.71 38.94 24.58
C ARG A 3 30.25 39.92 23.52
N ALA A 4 29.50 40.58 22.62
CA ALA A 4 28.08 40.65 22.31
C ALA A 4 27.86 41.43 20.97
N ILE A 5 26.63 41.31 20.49
CA ILE A 5 25.84 42.09 19.51
C ILE A 5 26.05 43.62 19.55
N VAL A 6 25.85 44.34 18.43
CA VAL A 6 24.90 45.48 18.25
C VAL A 6 25.02 46.17 16.87
N SER A 7 23.83 46.36 16.28
CA SER A 7 23.41 47.08 15.08
C SER A 7 23.69 48.60 15.08
N ILE A 8 23.72 49.22 13.89
CA ILE A 8 23.50 50.66 13.72
C ILE A 8 22.35 50.91 12.74
N LEU A 9 21.27 51.45 13.28
CA LEU A 9 20.21 52.19 12.58
C LEU A 9 20.65 53.65 12.41
N LEU A 10 20.22 54.30 11.32
CA LEU A 10 20.18 55.76 11.23
C LEU A 10 18.83 56.18 10.65
N LEU A 11 18.17 57.08 11.38
CA LEU A 11 16.77 57.49 11.28
C LEU A 11 16.74 59.03 11.22
N THR A 12 15.61 59.55 10.73
CA THR A 12 15.09 60.95 10.78
C THR A 12 15.56 61.86 9.64
N THR A 13 14.70 62.64 8.97
CA THR A 13 13.62 63.57 9.42
C THR A 13 12.45 63.66 8.40
N LEU A 14 11.22 64.19 8.59
CA LEU A 14 10.26 64.57 9.65
C LEU A 14 9.27 65.59 9.01
N ALA A 15 7.96 65.44 9.27
CA ALA A 15 6.88 66.46 9.23
C ALA A 15 6.33 66.92 7.84
N ALA A 16 5.03 67.18 7.62
CA ALA A 16 3.89 67.35 8.54
C ALA A 16 2.54 67.12 7.81
N CYS A 17 1.51 66.91 8.65
CA CYS A 17 0.11 66.62 8.37
C CYS A 17 -0.70 67.66 7.57
N GLY A 18 -1.78 67.18 6.94
CA GLY A 18 -2.96 67.96 6.57
C GLY A 18 -4.05 67.07 5.97
N GLY A 19 -5.06 66.71 6.77
CA GLY A 19 -6.11 65.75 6.41
C GLY A 19 -7.30 66.33 5.66
N GLY A 20 -8.24 65.43 5.31
CA GLY A 20 -9.58 65.75 4.84
C GLY A 20 -10.08 64.74 3.81
N GLY A 21 -11.01 63.86 4.21
CA GLY A 21 -11.54 62.79 3.38
C GLY A 21 -12.60 63.21 2.36
N GLY A 22 -13.02 62.24 1.56
CA GLY A 22 -14.16 62.32 0.64
C GLY A 22 -13.99 61.36 -0.52
N GLY A 23 -14.76 60.28 -0.56
CA GLY A 23 -14.73 59.30 -1.63
C GLY A 23 -15.38 59.81 -2.93
N SER A 24 -14.96 59.24 -4.06
CA SER A 24 -15.83 58.88 -5.18
C SER A 24 -15.02 58.09 -6.23
N SER A 25 -15.65 57.06 -6.76
CA SER A 25 -15.25 56.27 -7.91
C SER A 25 -15.32 57.10 -9.21
N SER A 26 -14.40 56.85 -10.16
CA SER A 26 -14.69 56.71 -11.60
C SER A 26 -13.41 56.61 -12.46
N THR A 27 -13.26 55.44 -13.09
CA THR A 27 -12.91 55.21 -14.51
C THR A 27 -11.82 56.03 -15.18
N THR A 28 -10.74 55.35 -15.59
CA THR A 28 -9.93 55.73 -16.76
C THR A 28 -9.68 54.50 -17.62
N SER A 29 -10.12 54.57 -18.88
CA SER A 29 -9.90 53.60 -19.95
C SER A 29 -8.42 53.40 -20.26
N PRO A 30 -7.97 52.20 -20.67
CA PRO A 30 -6.63 51.99 -21.18
C PRO A 30 -6.56 52.39 -22.67
N THR A 31 -5.60 53.22 -23.01
CA THR A 31 -5.20 53.53 -24.38
C THR A 31 -4.03 52.64 -24.77
N ASP A 32 -4.16 52.00 -25.93
CA ASP A 32 -3.12 51.55 -26.88
C ASP A 32 -1.68 51.54 -26.36
N ASP A 33 -1.21 50.35 -25.97
CA ASP A 33 0.17 49.90 -26.12
C ASP A 33 0.13 48.39 -26.42
N ALA A 34 -0.17 48.07 -27.67
CA ALA A 34 -0.15 46.71 -28.21
C ALA A 34 0.91 46.65 -29.33
N SER A 35 2.18 46.56 -28.93
CA SER A 35 3.26 46.00 -29.74
C SER A 35 4.47 45.75 -28.86
N ASP A 36 4.95 44.51 -28.87
CA ASP A 36 6.22 44.00 -28.31
C ASP A 36 6.31 43.83 -26.78
N SER A 37 5.78 42.72 -26.28
CA SER A 37 6.42 41.98 -25.19
C SER A 37 6.15 40.48 -25.32
N TYR A 38 6.69 39.85 -26.37
CA TYR A 38 6.94 38.41 -26.28
C TYR A 38 7.94 38.23 -25.14
N VAL A 39 7.56 37.49 -24.10
CA VAL A 39 8.50 37.11 -23.04
C VAL A 39 9.60 36.31 -23.71
N THR A 40 10.83 36.83 -23.73
CA THR A 40 11.98 36.08 -24.23
C THR A 40 12.22 34.92 -23.29
N THR A 41 11.95 33.69 -23.74
CA THR A 41 12.22 32.46 -23.01
C THR A 41 13.73 32.34 -22.75
N ASP A 42 14.15 32.46 -21.49
CA ASP A 42 15.56 32.27 -21.10
C ASP A 42 15.82 30.77 -20.83
N LEU A 43 16.38 30.09 -21.83
CA LEU A 43 16.66 28.65 -21.75
C LEU A 43 17.86 28.34 -20.83
N ARG A 44 18.67 29.34 -20.45
CA ARG A 44 19.82 29.15 -19.56
C ARG A 44 19.48 29.34 -18.09
N SER A 45 18.26 29.75 -17.77
CA SER A 45 17.81 29.94 -16.40
C SER A 45 17.41 28.61 -15.75
N THR A 46 17.94 28.36 -14.55
CA THR A 46 17.41 27.34 -13.61
C THR A 46 16.44 27.94 -12.59
N THR A 47 16.11 29.23 -12.71
CA THR A 47 15.15 29.89 -11.84
C THR A 47 13.75 29.41 -12.19
N ILE A 48 13.03 28.92 -11.19
CA ILE A 48 11.63 28.52 -11.31
C ILE A 48 10.74 29.62 -10.72
N THR A 49 9.73 30.06 -11.48
CA THR A 49 8.71 31.00 -11.00
C THR A 49 7.59 30.30 -10.23
N ASN A 50 7.13 29.14 -10.71
CA ASN A 50 6.25 28.22 -9.99
C ASN A 50 7.09 27.13 -9.28
N THR A 51 7.44 27.33 -8.01
CA THR A 51 8.34 26.43 -7.25
C THR A 51 7.87 24.97 -7.14
N ALA A 52 6.63 24.67 -7.53
CA ALA A 52 6.15 23.30 -7.70
C ALA A 52 5.51 23.08 -9.08
N ALA A 53 6.20 23.46 -10.14
CA ALA A 53 5.82 23.16 -11.53
C ALA A 53 5.64 21.65 -11.81
N TYR A 54 6.06 20.77 -10.90
CA TYR A 54 5.79 19.34 -10.94
C TYR A 54 4.36 18.96 -10.49
N ILE A 55 3.62 19.83 -9.79
CA ILE A 55 2.21 19.57 -9.45
C ILE A 55 1.31 20.02 -10.60
N VAL A 56 0.87 19.06 -11.40
CA VAL A 56 0.15 19.28 -12.65
C VAL A 56 -1.25 19.92 -12.45
N PRO A 57 -1.81 20.63 -13.44
CA PRO A 57 -3.08 21.36 -13.32
C PRO A 57 -4.29 20.50 -12.94
N GLN A 58 -4.24 19.20 -13.26
CA GLN A 58 -5.27 18.21 -12.93
C GLN A 58 -5.51 18.11 -11.42
N CYS A 59 -4.50 18.38 -10.58
CA CYS A 59 -4.61 18.34 -9.12
C CYS A 59 -5.52 19.46 -8.55
N TYR A 60 -5.85 20.49 -9.34
CA TYR A 60 -6.72 21.60 -8.95
C TYR A 60 -8.19 21.43 -9.36
N THR A 61 -8.55 20.24 -9.84
CA THR A 61 -9.94 19.88 -10.16
C THR A 61 -10.89 20.13 -8.99
N VAL A 62 -12.13 20.56 -9.26
CA VAL A 62 -13.17 20.67 -8.22
C VAL A 62 -13.91 19.34 -8.11
N THR A 63 -13.74 18.63 -6.99
CA THR A 63 -14.34 17.30 -6.76
C THR A 63 -15.78 17.34 -6.25
N GLN A 64 -16.17 18.36 -5.48
CA GLN A 64 -17.51 18.43 -4.90
C GLN A 64 -18.53 19.09 -5.84
N PRO A 65 -19.76 18.55 -5.98
CA PRO A 65 -20.81 19.18 -6.78
C PRO A 65 -21.37 20.45 -6.10
N GLU A 66 -21.86 21.41 -6.89
CA GLU A 66 -22.42 22.68 -6.37
C GLU A 66 -23.69 22.49 -5.51
N VAL A 67 -24.45 21.41 -5.75
CA VAL A 67 -25.68 21.08 -5.02
C VAL A 67 -25.69 19.57 -4.77
N GLY A 68 -26.00 19.17 -3.53
CA GLY A 68 -25.91 17.80 -2.98
C GLY A 68 -25.89 16.66 -4.01
N GLY A 69 -24.81 15.86 -3.95
CA GLY A 69 -24.53 14.73 -4.83
C GLY A 69 -23.21 14.05 -4.41
N THR A 70 -22.85 12.96 -5.08
CA THR A 70 -21.58 12.25 -4.83
C THR A 70 -20.40 13.07 -5.37
N ALA A 71 -19.28 13.08 -4.65
CA ALA A 71 -18.05 13.72 -5.13
C ALA A 71 -17.51 13.00 -6.38
N TYR A 72 -17.00 13.78 -7.33
CA TYR A 72 -16.27 13.28 -8.48
C TYR A 72 -14.85 12.95 -8.06
N ASN A 73 -14.36 11.77 -8.43
CA ASN A 73 -13.01 11.35 -8.09
C ASN A 73 -12.26 10.97 -9.38
N PRO A 74 -11.58 11.92 -10.03
CA PRO A 74 -10.57 11.60 -11.04
C PRO A 74 -9.19 11.30 -10.44
N CYS A 75 -8.97 11.62 -9.16
CA CYS A 75 -7.68 11.50 -8.47
C CYS A 75 -7.18 10.05 -8.41
N PHE A 76 -8.09 9.07 -8.32
CA PHE A 76 -7.74 7.64 -8.32
C PHE A 76 -7.01 7.16 -9.59
N THR A 77 -7.03 7.93 -10.68
CA THR A 77 -6.27 7.56 -11.88
C THR A 77 -4.76 7.61 -11.62
N CYS A 78 -4.31 8.54 -10.79
CA CYS A 78 -2.91 8.81 -10.47
C CYS A 78 -2.52 8.27 -9.09
N HIS A 79 -3.34 8.55 -8.08
CA HIS A 79 -3.09 8.20 -6.68
C HIS A 79 -3.68 6.82 -6.36
N THR A 80 -2.91 5.76 -6.57
CA THR A 80 -3.32 4.35 -6.35
C THR A 80 -2.35 3.67 -5.42
N ALA A 81 -2.69 2.50 -4.88
CA ALA A 81 -1.70 1.69 -4.17
C ALA A 81 -0.57 1.35 -5.13
N SER A 82 0.66 1.68 -4.75
CA SER A 82 1.83 1.29 -5.52
C SER A 82 2.09 -0.20 -5.43
N ILE A 83 2.75 -0.74 -6.45
CA ILE A 83 3.25 -2.10 -6.46
C ILE A 83 4.76 -2.03 -6.30
N PRO A 84 5.36 -2.63 -5.24
CA PRO A 84 6.81 -2.67 -5.07
C PRO A 84 7.47 -3.16 -6.36
N PRO A 85 8.59 -2.57 -6.83
CA PRO A 85 9.44 -1.63 -6.10
C PRO A 85 9.06 -0.15 -6.25
N ASN A 86 7.84 0.18 -6.69
CA ASN A 86 7.28 1.49 -6.37
C ASN A 86 6.74 1.44 -4.94
N TYR A 87 7.19 2.35 -4.08
CA TYR A 87 6.85 2.42 -2.66
C TYR A 87 6.15 3.72 -2.27
N ILE A 88 5.69 4.50 -3.27
CA ILE A 88 4.93 5.72 -3.04
C ILE A 88 3.54 5.31 -2.55
N ASP A 89 3.17 5.75 -1.35
CA ASP A 89 1.83 5.56 -0.77
C ASP A 89 1.16 6.93 -0.67
N ASP A 90 0.32 7.25 -1.65
CA ASP A 90 -0.25 8.59 -1.87
C ASP A 90 -1.77 8.54 -2.09
N MET A 91 -2.41 7.42 -1.73
CA MET A 91 -3.85 7.22 -1.93
C MET A 91 -4.71 8.19 -1.10
N ASP A 92 -4.20 8.64 0.03
CA ASP A 92 -4.82 9.60 0.93
C ASP A 92 -4.98 10.99 0.29
N LEU A 93 -4.16 11.34 -0.71
CA LEU A 93 -4.33 12.55 -1.53
C LEU A 93 -5.65 12.59 -2.32
N GLN A 94 -6.39 11.48 -2.38
CA GLN A 94 -7.77 11.50 -2.87
C GLN A 94 -8.74 12.17 -1.89
N LEU A 95 -8.43 12.27 -0.60
CA LEU A 95 -9.36 12.69 0.46
C LEU A 95 -9.29 14.19 0.75
N GLU A 96 -8.14 14.81 0.53
CA GLU A 96 -7.89 16.22 0.79
C GLU A 96 -6.91 16.86 -0.19
N TYR A 97 -7.03 18.19 -0.36
CA TYR A 97 -6.07 18.97 -1.13
C TYR A 97 -4.87 19.35 -0.26
N SER A 98 -3.90 18.43 -0.14
CA SER A 98 -2.69 18.60 0.67
C SER A 98 -1.60 19.36 -0.09
N PHE A 99 -1.81 20.66 -0.32
CA PHE A 99 -0.84 21.53 -1.01
C PHE A 99 0.05 22.32 -0.04
N PRO A 100 1.35 22.47 -0.33
CA PRO A 100 2.19 23.51 0.28
C PRO A 100 1.55 24.90 0.18
N ALA A 101 1.75 25.79 1.16
CA ALA A 101 1.08 27.09 1.23
C ALA A 101 1.26 27.96 -0.04
N ALA A 102 2.43 27.85 -0.69
CA ALA A 102 2.73 28.57 -1.94
C ALA A 102 1.81 28.17 -3.12
N LEU A 103 1.16 27.01 -3.04
CA LEU A 103 0.37 26.40 -4.11
C LEU A 103 -1.13 26.42 -3.85
N LEU A 104 -1.56 26.98 -2.72
CA LEU A 104 -2.97 27.24 -2.44
C LEU A 104 -3.58 28.23 -3.45
N THR A 105 -2.76 29.03 -4.15
CA THR A 105 -3.19 29.76 -5.35
C THR A 105 -2.75 28.99 -6.57
N ASN A 106 -3.68 28.68 -7.47
CA ASN A 106 -3.41 27.88 -8.66
C ASN A 106 -2.45 28.63 -9.60
N PRO A 107 -1.24 28.10 -9.87
CA PRO A 107 -0.25 28.76 -10.72
C PRO A 107 -0.55 28.59 -12.22
N TRP A 108 -1.47 27.69 -12.58
CA TRP A 108 -1.81 27.34 -13.96
C TRP A 108 -2.82 28.32 -14.57
N THR A 109 -2.38 29.57 -14.72
CA THR A 109 -3.26 30.69 -15.11
C THR A 109 -3.83 30.56 -16.52
N ASN A 110 -3.22 29.75 -17.40
CA ASN A 110 -3.77 29.49 -18.74
C ASN A 110 -5.15 28.82 -18.70
N LEU A 111 -5.51 28.12 -17.62
CA LEU A 111 -6.84 27.57 -17.46
C LEU A 111 -7.91 28.68 -17.35
N PHE A 112 -7.57 29.88 -16.88
CA PHE A 112 -8.56 30.94 -16.63
C PHE A 112 -8.68 31.96 -17.76
N VAL A 113 -8.04 31.71 -18.90
CA VAL A 113 -8.08 32.58 -20.09
C VAL A 113 -9.17 32.10 -21.06
N ASP A 114 -10.06 32.99 -21.47
CA ASP A 114 -11.00 32.74 -22.56
C ASP A 114 -10.31 33.05 -23.90
N ARG A 115 -10.10 32.00 -24.72
CA ARG A 115 -9.43 32.07 -26.03
C ARG A 115 -10.42 32.00 -27.19
N SER A 116 -11.72 32.14 -26.94
CA SER A 116 -12.75 31.94 -27.96
C SER A 116 -12.59 32.89 -29.16
N ALA A 117 -12.16 34.13 -28.93
CA ALA A 117 -11.99 35.13 -29.98
C ALA A 117 -10.78 34.81 -30.87
N GLU A 118 -9.66 34.43 -30.26
CA GLU A 118 -8.40 34.05 -30.89
C GLU A 118 -8.58 32.75 -31.68
N VAL A 119 -9.24 31.75 -31.09
CA VAL A 119 -9.59 30.49 -31.76
C VAL A 119 -10.48 30.75 -32.98
N ALA A 120 -11.50 31.61 -32.86
CA ALA A 120 -12.39 31.96 -33.97
C ALA A 120 -11.66 32.74 -35.09
N ALA A 121 -10.58 33.44 -34.78
CA ALA A 121 -9.78 34.17 -35.77
C ALA A 121 -8.93 33.23 -36.65
N ILE A 122 -8.61 32.02 -36.17
CA ILE A 122 -7.88 31.02 -36.94
C ILE A 122 -8.86 30.22 -37.81
N SER A 123 -8.76 30.37 -39.14
CA SER A 123 -9.57 29.60 -40.09
C SER A 123 -9.20 28.10 -40.09
N ASP A 124 -10.15 27.22 -40.42
CA ASP A 124 -9.91 25.78 -40.53
C ASP A 124 -8.81 25.44 -41.54
N ALA A 125 -8.78 26.14 -42.68
CA ALA A 125 -7.76 25.96 -43.70
C ALA A 125 -6.36 26.32 -43.16
N ALA A 126 -6.25 27.40 -42.39
CA ALA A 126 -4.97 27.83 -41.81
C ALA A 126 -4.46 26.86 -40.74
N ILE A 127 -5.33 26.36 -39.85
CA ILE A 127 -4.89 25.40 -38.84
C ILE A 127 -4.53 24.04 -39.48
N LEU A 128 -5.27 23.60 -40.50
CA LEU A 128 -4.94 22.37 -41.24
C LEU A 128 -3.59 22.49 -41.96
N GLU A 129 -3.31 23.63 -42.61
CA GLU A 129 -2.00 23.90 -43.22
C GLU A 129 -0.88 23.88 -42.17
N TYR A 130 -1.11 24.50 -41.01
CA TYR A 130 -0.17 24.52 -39.90
C TYR A 130 0.17 23.12 -39.39
N ILE A 131 -0.83 22.30 -39.02
CA ILE A 131 -0.61 20.98 -38.42
C ILE A 131 -0.10 19.93 -39.43
N ARG A 132 -0.36 20.12 -40.73
CA ARG A 132 0.15 19.26 -41.80
C ARG A 132 1.61 19.58 -42.18
N THR A 133 2.14 20.70 -41.71
CA THR A 133 3.55 21.06 -41.91
C THR A 133 4.41 20.34 -40.87
N ASP A 134 5.23 19.39 -41.33
CA ASP A 134 6.20 18.68 -40.49
C ASP A 134 7.25 19.65 -39.93
N ASN A 135 7.39 19.70 -38.61
CA ASN A 135 8.38 20.50 -37.88
C ASN A 135 9.51 19.66 -37.29
N TYR A 136 9.56 18.36 -37.61
CA TYR A 136 10.54 17.41 -37.12
C TYR A 136 11.48 16.95 -38.24
N LEU A 137 10.94 16.54 -39.39
CA LEU A 137 11.71 16.17 -40.58
C LEU A 137 11.65 17.26 -41.64
N ASN A 138 12.79 17.59 -42.25
CA ASN A 138 12.84 18.45 -43.41
C ASN A 138 12.51 17.68 -44.72
N SER A 139 12.46 18.39 -45.85
CA SER A 139 12.18 17.80 -47.16
C SER A 139 13.21 16.76 -47.65
N GLU A 140 14.40 16.75 -47.05
CA GLU A 140 15.48 15.78 -47.32
C GLU A 140 15.42 14.58 -46.36
N GLY A 141 14.47 14.57 -45.42
CA GLY A 141 14.32 13.56 -44.38
C GLY A 141 15.30 13.71 -43.22
N GLU A 142 16.00 14.85 -43.08
CA GLU A 142 16.87 15.13 -41.92
C GLU A 142 16.05 15.62 -40.72
N ILE A 143 16.46 15.23 -39.50
CA ILE A 143 15.85 15.71 -38.26
C ILE A 143 16.29 17.15 -38.00
N ILE A 144 15.34 18.09 -38.04
CA ILE A 144 15.56 19.54 -37.93
C ILE A 144 16.19 19.88 -36.58
N LEU A 145 15.61 19.37 -35.49
CA LEU A 145 16.07 19.62 -34.13
C LEU A 145 17.50 19.08 -33.90
N ALA A 146 17.79 17.86 -34.37
CA ALA A 146 19.13 17.29 -34.26
C ALA A 146 20.20 18.16 -34.94
N LYS A 147 19.87 18.74 -36.10
CA LYS A 147 20.77 19.68 -36.80
C LYS A 147 20.99 20.97 -36.01
N LYS A 148 19.97 21.47 -35.31
CA LYS A 148 20.10 22.65 -34.43
C LYS A 148 20.96 22.33 -33.20
N LEU A 149 20.76 21.19 -32.54
CA LEU A 149 21.54 20.79 -31.37
C LEU A 149 23.01 20.50 -31.71
N ASN A 150 23.29 19.92 -32.88
CA ASN A 150 24.67 19.74 -33.36
C ASN A 150 25.35 21.05 -33.79
N ASN A 151 24.59 22.13 -34.00
CA ASN A 151 25.09 23.47 -34.27
C ASN A 151 24.55 24.42 -33.20
N LEU A 152 24.91 24.12 -31.95
CA LEU A 152 24.29 24.68 -30.76
C LEU A 152 24.33 26.22 -30.78
N ALA A 153 23.16 26.82 -30.59
CA ALA A 153 23.04 28.26 -30.45
C ALA A 153 23.44 28.66 -29.03
N LEU A 154 24.13 29.79 -28.87
CA LEU A 154 24.65 30.25 -27.57
C LEU A 154 23.56 30.46 -26.51
N ASP A 155 22.33 30.72 -26.93
CA ASP A 155 21.17 30.87 -26.04
C ASP A 155 20.59 29.52 -25.58
N TRP A 156 20.97 28.41 -26.21
CA TRP A 156 20.61 27.04 -25.80
C TRP A 156 21.73 26.38 -25.01
N ASP A 157 22.94 26.91 -25.13
CA ASP A 157 24.18 26.47 -24.48
C ASP A 157 24.21 26.90 -23.00
N PHE A 158 23.91 25.97 -22.10
CA PHE A 158 23.77 26.25 -20.68
C PHE A 158 25.11 26.50 -19.99
N ASP A 159 26.14 25.73 -20.33
CA ASP A 159 27.47 25.82 -19.69
C ASP A 159 28.53 26.56 -20.51
N GLU A 160 28.15 27.02 -21.71
CA GLU A 160 28.95 27.80 -22.66
C GLU A 160 30.15 27.02 -23.25
N ASP A 161 30.05 25.70 -23.35
CA ASP A 161 31.09 24.84 -23.92
C ASP A 161 30.93 24.56 -25.44
N GLY A 162 29.77 24.90 -26.00
CA GLY A 162 29.42 24.73 -27.41
C GLY A 162 28.95 23.32 -27.80
N VAL A 163 28.63 22.46 -26.85
CA VAL A 163 28.24 21.06 -27.05
C VAL A 163 26.92 20.77 -26.31
N TRP A 164 25.98 20.12 -26.99
CA TRP A 164 24.76 19.65 -26.32
C TRP A 164 25.04 18.34 -25.59
N ASP A 165 24.99 18.37 -24.25
CA ASP A 165 25.23 17.21 -23.39
C ASP A 165 24.06 16.19 -23.33
N GLY A 166 22.89 16.59 -23.84
CA GLY A 166 21.65 15.84 -23.72
C GLY A 166 21.34 14.87 -24.84
N TYR A 167 20.06 14.53 -24.94
CA TYR A 167 19.56 13.72 -26.05
C TYR A 167 19.56 14.55 -27.33
N ILE A 168 20.18 13.99 -28.37
CA ILE A 168 20.09 14.49 -29.74
C ILE A 168 19.13 13.55 -30.49
N PRO A 169 17.98 14.03 -30.98
CA PRO A 169 16.99 13.18 -31.59
C PRO A 169 17.52 12.41 -32.82
N ASP A 170 17.30 11.11 -32.84
CA ASP A 170 17.76 10.21 -33.90
C ASP A 170 16.68 9.24 -34.43
N CYS A 171 15.52 9.19 -33.78
CA CYS A 171 14.33 8.47 -34.27
C CYS A 171 13.77 9.12 -35.54
N ARG A 172 13.43 8.32 -36.56
CA ARG A 172 12.86 8.82 -37.83
C ARG A 172 11.34 8.72 -37.90
N PHE A 173 10.70 8.04 -36.94
CA PHE A 173 9.28 7.66 -36.98
C PHE A 173 8.91 6.90 -38.26
N ASN A 174 9.84 6.11 -38.78
CA ASN A 174 9.71 5.30 -39.98
C ASN A 174 9.75 3.81 -39.60
N PHE A 175 8.58 3.27 -39.25
CA PHE A 175 8.46 1.95 -38.65
C PHE A 175 8.30 0.84 -39.68
N ASP A 176 9.01 -0.27 -39.47
CA ASP A 176 8.71 -1.54 -40.15
C ASP A 176 7.46 -2.23 -39.57
N ASP A 177 7.09 -3.39 -40.11
CA ASP A 177 5.90 -4.13 -39.68
C ASP A 177 5.98 -4.67 -38.24
N GLU A 178 7.15 -4.64 -37.62
CA GLU A 178 7.39 -5.08 -36.23
C GLU A 178 7.62 -3.90 -35.27
N GLY A 179 7.36 -2.68 -35.74
CA GLY A 179 7.42 -1.44 -34.97
C GLY A 179 8.83 -0.87 -34.81
N PHE A 180 9.85 -1.43 -35.47
CA PHE A 180 11.21 -0.89 -35.38
C PHE A 180 11.39 0.31 -36.30
N ASP A 181 11.98 1.37 -35.78
CA ASP A 181 12.33 2.55 -36.56
C ASP A 181 13.55 2.30 -37.46
N ARG A 182 13.48 2.83 -38.68
CA ARG A 182 14.40 2.51 -39.77
C ARG A 182 15.01 3.78 -40.36
N HIS A 183 16.31 3.72 -40.60
CA HIS A 183 17.04 4.72 -41.38
C HIS A 183 17.74 4.04 -42.57
N GLY A 184 17.09 4.07 -43.73
CA GLY A 184 17.51 3.27 -44.88
C GLY A 184 17.41 1.77 -44.58
N ASP A 185 18.52 1.06 -44.72
CA ASP A 185 18.60 -0.37 -44.43
C ASP A 185 18.98 -0.68 -42.95
N ASP A 186 19.24 0.34 -42.14
CA ASP A 186 19.68 0.21 -40.75
C ASP A 186 18.53 0.42 -39.75
N TYR A 187 18.67 -0.19 -38.56
CA TYR A 187 17.80 0.02 -37.40
C TYR A 187 18.36 1.13 -36.53
N THR A 188 17.51 2.06 -36.06
CA THR A 188 17.93 3.12 -35.13
C THR A 188 17.94 2.67 -33.66
N GLY A 189 17.47 1.46 -33.41
CA GLY A 189 17.29 0.90 -32.06
C GLY A 189 15.94 1.26 -31.44
N TRP A 190 15.22 2.28 -31.92
CA TRP A 190 13.90 2.61 -31.41
C TRP A 190 12.84 1.60 -31.87
N ARG A 191 11.93 1.24 -30.97
CA ARG A 191 10.78 0.40 -31.27
C ARG A 191 9.51 0.98 -30.67
N ALA A 192 8.49 1.16 -31.49
CA ALA A 192 7.17 1.62 -31.07
C ALA A 192 6.34 0.47 -30.50
N PHE A 193 5.49 0.78 -29.52
CA PHE A 193 4.47 -0.14 -29.04
C PHE A 193 3.16 0.60 -28.77
N ALA A 194 2.05 -0.12 -28.92
CA ALA A 194 0.71 0.39 -28.63
C ALA A 194 0.34 0.14 -27.16
N TYR A 195 -0.43 1.05 -26.59
CA TYR A 195 -0.73 1.06 -25.15
C TYR A 195 -2.11 1.63 -24.85
N ALA A 196 -2.78 1.15 -23.81
CA ALA A 196 -4.03 1.73 -23.36
C ALA A 196 -3.79 3.19 -22.92
N SER A 197 -4.42 4.15 -23.60
CA SER A 197 -4.33 5.58 -23.26
C SER A 197 -4.73 5.81 -21.80
N PHE A 198 -3.96 6.62 -21.07
CA PHE A 198 -4.23 6.91 -19.66
C PHE A 198 -5.51 7.74 -19.54
N PRO A 199 -6.48 7.38 -18.67
CA PRO A 199 -7.68 8.20 -18.42
C PRO A 199 -7.29 9.57 -17.91
N SER A 200 -8.02 10.63 -18.30
CA SER A 200 -7.83 12.07 -17.97
C SER A 200 -7.82 12.94 -19.25
N THR A 201 -7.51 14.22 -19.10
CA THR A 201 -6.99 15.15 -20.14
C THR A 201 -5.96 14.56 -21.11
N PHE A 202 -5.38 13.38 -20.86
CA PHE A 202 -4.46 12.69 -21.78
C PHE A 202 -5.13 11.99 -22.96
N TRP A 203 -6.47 12.00 -23.07
CA TRP A 203 -7.16 11.45 -24.23
C TRP A 203 -7.06 12.34 -25.49
N PRO A 204 -7.07 11.75 -26.69
CA PRO A 204 -7.02 12.54 -27.94
C PRO A 204 -8.22 13.48 -28.11
N THR A 205 -9.39 13.13 -27.56
CA THR A 205 -10.58 14.00 -27.52
C THR A 205 -10.40 15.26 -26.67
N ASN A 206 -9.43 15.25 -25.77
CA ASN A 206 -8.97 16.39 -24.98
C ASN A 206 -7.79 17.13 -25.66
N GLY A 207 -7.43 16.76 -26.89
CA GLY A 207 -6.35 17.37 -27.65
C GLY A 207 -4.95 16.80 -27.35
N SER A 208 -4.86 15.73 -26.55
CA SER A 208 -3.60 15.08 -26.19
C SER A 208 -3.48 13.75 -26.92
N VAL A 209 -2.71 13.71 -28.02
CA VAL A 209 -2.43 12.47 -28.74
C VAL A 209 -0.97 12.12 -28.58
N ASN A 210 -0.73 10.95 -28.01
CA ASN A 210 0.59 10.51 -27.64
C ASN A 210 0.96 9.19 -28.34
N ASP A 211 2.25 9.02 -28.58
CA ASP A 211 2.89 7.76 -28.96
C ASP A 211 4.01 7.45 -27.96
N VAL A 212 4.57 6.25 -28.02
CA VAL A 212 5.69 5.87 -27.16
C VAL A 212 6.58 4.85 -27.87
N LEU A 213 7.88 5.04 -27.69
CA LEU A 213 8.93 4.19 -28.20
C LEU A 213 9.90 3.86 -27.07
N ILE A 214 10.48 2.67 -27.13
CA ILE A 214 11.55 2.23 -26.24
C ILE A 214 12.82 1.95 -27.05
N ARG A 215 13.97 2.25 -26.47
CA ARG A 215 15.27 1.75 -26.91
C ARG A 215 16.04 1.21 -25.71
N LEU A 216 16.64 0.04 -25.85
CA LEU A 216 17.58 -0.50 -24.85
C LEU A 216 19.02 -0.21 -25.29
N ALA A 217 19.94 -0.17 -24.33
CA ALA A 217 21.37 0.03 -24.60
C ALA A 217 21.95 -1.02 -25.56
N ASP A 218 23.06 -0.69 -26.23
CA ASP A 218 23.75 -1.52 -27.24
C ASP A 218 23.95 -2.99 -26.84
N SER A 219 24.24 -3.26 -25.58
CA SER A 219 24.42 -4.63 -25.09
C SER A 219 23.17 -5.51 -25.21
N PHE A 220 21.98 -4.91 -25.21
CA PHE A 220 20.71 -5.63 -25.34
C PHE A 220 20.36 -6.00 -26.78
N HIS A 221 21.03 -5.41 -27.77
CA HIS A 221 20.82 -5.72 -29.19
C HIS A 221 22.06 -6.31 -29.88
N ASN A 222 23.17 -6.47 -29.15
CA ASN A 222 24.37 -7.11 -29.66
C ASN A 222 24.49 -8.59 -29.26
N ASN A 223 24.97 -9.42 -30.19
CA ASN A 223 25.39 -10.79 -29.88
C ASN A 223 26.69 -10.81 -29.03
N THR A 224 27.14 -12.00 -28.62
CA THR A 224 28.33 -12.18 -27.77
C THR A 224 29.66 -11.71 -28.40
N SER A 225 29.69 -11.40 -29.70
CA SER A 225 30.84 -10.79 -30.38
C SER A 225 30.79 -9.26 -30.44
N GLY A 226 29.72 -8.64 -29.92
CA GLY A 226 29.51 -7.19 -29.94
C GLY A 226 28.92 -6.66 -31.26
N ALA A 227 28.33 -7.53 -32.10
CA ALA A 227 27.68 -7.13 -33.34
C ALA A 227 26.16 -7.14 -33.19
N PHE A 228 25.49 -6.15 -33.80
CA PHE A 228 24.03 -6.04 -33.82
C PHE A 228 23.37 -7.33 -34.30
N ASP A 229 22.36 -7.79 -33.56
CA ASP A 229 21.58 -8.99 -33.82
C ASP A 229 20.12 -8.71 -33.44
N LEU A 230 19.26 -8.61 -34.46
CA LEU A 230 17.86 -8.25 -34.27
C LEU A 230 17.10 -9.29 -33.44
N ASP A 231 17.46 -10.57 -33.53
CA ASP A 231 16.80 -11.62 -32.75
C ASP A 231 17.11 -11.45 -31.25
N VAL A 232 18.38 -11.16 -30.92
CA VAL A 232 18.82 -10.83 -29.56
C VAL A 232 18.02 -9.65 -29.02
N TYR A 233 17.83 -8.61 -29.84
CA TYR A 233 17.09 -7.43 -29.41
C TYR A 233 15.62 -7.73 -29.10
N LYS A 234 14.95 -8.45 -30.01
CA LYS A 234 13.54 -8.84 -29.84
C LYS A 234 13.34 -9.68 -28.57
N ILE A 235 14.24 -10.63 -28.31
CA ILE A 235 14.18 -11.48 -27.12
C ILE A 235 14.40 -10.66 -25.85
N ASN A 236 15.42 -9.79 -25.82
CA ASN A 236 15.69 -8.94 -24.66
C ASN A 236 14.54 -7.96 -24.37
N LEU A 237 13.89 -7.39 -25.39
CA LEU A 237 12.68 -6.58 -25.20
C LEU A 237 11.54 -7.40 -24.58
N ALA A 238 11.35 -8.66 -24.99
CA ALA A 238 10.34 -9.55 -24.40
C ALA A 238 10.69 -9.91 -22.94
N ILE A 239 11.98 -10.10 -22.62
CA ILE A 239 12.44 -10.32 -21.25
C ILE A 239 12.19 -9.08 -20.38
N VAL A 240 12.52 -7.88 -20.86
CA VAL A 240 12.24 -6.65 -20.11
C VAL A 240 10.73 -6.44 -19.95
N GLU A 241 9.92 -6.72 -20.98
CA GLU A 241 8.46 -6.71 -20.88
C GLU A 241 7.97 -7.68 -19.80
N ALA A 242 8.48 -8.92 -19.77
CA ALA A 242 8.11 -9.92 -18.77
C ALA A 242 8.53 -9.50 -17.35
N MET A 243 9.75 -8.97 -17.18
CA MET A 243 10.25 -8.51 -15.89
C MET A 243 9.47 -7.31 -15.34
N VAL A 244 9.18 -6.31 -16.18
CA VAL A 244 8.50 -5.08 -15.76
C VAL A 244 7.01 -5.32 -15.53
N SER A 245 6.35 -6.08 -16.40
CA SER A 245 4.91 -6.39 -16.27
C SER A 245 4.61 -7.54 -15.31
N ARG A 246 5.62 -8.38 -15.00
CA ARG A 246 5.54 -9.61 -14.19
C ARG A 246 4.57 -10.62 -14.74
N ARG A 247 4.68 -10.85 -16.04
CA ARG A 247 3.79 -11.69 -16.82
C ARG A 247 4.57 -12.45 -17.87
N ASP A 248 4.01 -13.57 -18.28
CA ASP A 248 4.50 -14.31 -19.42
C ASP A 248 4.30 -13.48 -20.69
N VAL A 249 5.33 -13.44 -21.55
CA VAL A 249 5.32 -12.67 -22.79
C VAL A 249 5.52 -13.59 -23.97
N LEU A 250 4.57 -13.57 -24.91
CA LEU A 250 4.70 -14.35 -26.15
C LEU A 250 5.86 -13.82 -27.01
N LEU A 251 6.69 -14.72 -27.53
CA LEU A 251 7.77 -14.39 -28.45
C LEU A 251 7.24 -14.25 -29.87
N TYR A 252 7.77 -13.29 -30.63
CA TYR A 252 7.34 -13.00 -32.00
C TYR A 252 7.48 -14.20 -32.95
N ALA A 253 8.51 -15.02 -32.74
CA ALA A 253 8.73 -16.30 -33.41
C ALA A 253 9.28 -17.32 -32.40
N THR A 254 9.13 -18.61 -32.71
CA THR A 254 9.75 -19.68 -31.91
C THR A 254 11.27 -19.51 -31.87
N VAL A 255 11.84 -19.53 -30.66
CA VAL A 255 13.27 -19.32 -30.41
C VAL A 255 13.94 -20.63 -30.06
N ASP A 256 15.11 -20.91 -30.65
CA ASP A 256 16.02 -21.99 -30.23
C ASP A 256 16.89 -21.51 -29.07
N GLU A 257 16.58 -21.98 -27.87
CA GLU A 257 17.24 -21.58 -26.62
C GLU A 257 18.70 -22.02 -26.56
N THR A 258 19.07 -23.08 -27.29
CA THR A 258 20.46 -23.56 -27.33
C THR A 258 21.41 -22.55 -27.96
N ARG A 259 20.91 -21.66 -28.83
CA ARG A 259 21.68 -20.55 -29.42
C ARG A 259 22.13 -19.54 -28.35
N TYR A 260 21.34 -19.36 -27.30
CA TYR A 260 21.55 -18.32 -26.29
C TYR A 260 21.97 -18.86 -24.93
N ALA A 261 21.81 -20.18 -24.70
CA ALA A 261 22.05 -20.83 -23.42
C ALA A 261 21.23 -20.20 -22.27
N VAL A 262 19.97 -19.90 -22.56
CA VAL A 262 18.98 -19.35 -21.62
C VAL A 262 17.68 -20.11 -21.82
N ASP A 263 17.18 -20.68 -20.74
CA ASP A 263 15.85 -21.29 -20.63
C ASP A 263 14.81 -20.17 -20.46
N LEU A 264 14.16 -19.80 -21.57
CA LEU A 264 13.19 -18.72 -21.68
C LEU A 264 11.81 -19.16 -21.21
N ASN A 265 11.43 -20.42 -21.42
CA ASN A 265 10.10 -20.94 -21.07
C ASN A 265 10.05 -21.60 -19.68
N LYS A 266 11.20 -21.75 -19.02
CA LYS A 266 11.35 -22.30 -17.65
C LYS A 266 10.92 -23.76 -17.51
N ASP A 267 11.06 -24.55 -18.57
CA ASP A 267 10.74 -25.98 -18.54
C ASP A 267 11.92 -26.88 -18.12
N GLY A 268 13.11 -26.30 -17.93
CA GLY A 268 14.33 -26.99 -17.52
C GLY A 268 15.12 -27.64 -18.65
N GLU A 269 14.67 -27.50 -19.91
CA GLU A 269 15.35 -28.01 -21.10
C GLU A 269 15.71 -26.86 -22.06
N LEU A 270 16.94 -26.82 -22.57
CA LEU A 270 17.28 -25.90 -23.65
C LEU A 270 16.77 -26.47 -24.97
N ALA A 271 15.60 -26.01 -25.41
CA ALA A 271 14.94 -26.49 -26.61
C ALA A 271 14.35 -25.32 -27.41
N THR A 272 13.04 -25.30 -27.59
CA THR A 272 12.33 -24.26 -28.33
C THR A 272 11.32 -23.57 -27.44
N ALA A 273 11.35 -22.23 -27.41
CA ALA A 273 10.41 -21.42 -26.65
C ALA A 273 9.55 -20.55 -27.57
N ASP A 274 8.25 -20.49 -27.27
CA ASP A 274 7.29 -19.56 -27.87
C ASP A 274 6.91 -18.42 -26.92
N THR A 275 7.37 -18.48 -25.67
CA THR A 275 7.01 -17.60 -24.57
C THR A 275 8.23 -17.37 -23.69
N VAL A 276 8.44 -16.14 -23.24
CA VAL A 276 9.26 -15.83 -22.07
C VAL A 276 8.38 -15.99 -20.84
N VAL A 277 8.61 -17.02 -20.05
CA VAL A 277 7.87 -17.26 -18.80
C VAL A 277 8.49 -16.39 -17.71
N TYR A 278 7.65 -15.60 -17.05
CA TYR A 278 8.09 -14.81 -15.90
C TYR A 278 8.23 -15.75 -14.69
N ASP A 279 9.47 -15.94 -14.25
CA ASP A 279 9.82 -16.74 -13.08
C ASP A 279 10.99 -16.06 -12.35
N TRP A 280 10.65 -15.28 -11.33
CA TRP A 280 11.61 -14.47 -10.58
C TRP A 280 11.36 -14.62 -9.08
N ALA A 281 12.23 -15.37 -8.42
CA ALA A 281 12.38 -15.45 -6.97
C ALA A 281 13.86 -15.75 -6.64
N PRO A 282 14.74 -14.74 -6.67
CA PRO A 282 16.19 -14.94 -6.49
C PRO A 282 16.57 -15.59 -5.16
N THR A 283 15.80 -15.36 -4.10
CA THR A 283 15.99 -16.01 -2.79
C THR A 283 15.75 -17.54 -2.83
N GLU A 284 15.01 -18.01 -3.82
CA GLU A 284 14.72 -19.43 -4.08
C GLU A 284 15.57 -19.97 -5.24
N GLY A 285 16.50 -19.17 -5.78
CA GLY A 285 17.34 -19.53 -6.93
C GLY A 285 16.60 -19.51 -8.27
N ARG A 286 15.38 -18.96 -8.33
CA ARG A 286 14.63 -18.74 -9.58
C ARG A 286 15.00 -17.37 -10.14
N GLU A 287 15.87 -17.35 -11.14
CA GLU A 287 16.38 -16.13 -11.76
C GLU A 287 16.05 -16.08 -13.25
N MET A 288 15.86 -14.87 -13.80
CA MET A 288 15.78 -14.64 -15.24
C MET A 288 17.10 -14.07 -15.74
N SER A 289 17.36 -14.24 -17.05
CA SER A 289 18.61 -13.79 -17.66
C SER A 289 18.33 -13.18 -19.04
N TYR A 290 19.14 -12.19 -19.41
CA TYR A 290 19.17 -11.65 -20.78
C TYR A 290 19.85 -12.61 -21.75
N VAL A 291 19.83 -12.28 -23.04
CA VAL A 291 20.57 -13.00 -24.09
C VAL A 291 21.63 -12.10 -24.74
N GLY A 292 22.61 -12.71 -25.41
CA GLY A 292 23.66 -11.97 -26.15
C GLY A 292 24.70 -11.30 -25.25
N GLN A 293 25.10 -10.08 -25.61
CA GLN A 293 26.09 -9.31 -24.85
C GLN A 293 25.57 -8.91 -23.46
N ALA A 294 24.29 -8.54 -23.34
CA ALA A 294 23.66 -8.21 -22.05
C ALA A 294 23.76 -9.37 -21.06
N LYS A 295 23.60 -10.63 -21.52
CA LYS A 295 23.85 -11.81 -20.68
C LYS A 295 25.27 -11.83 -20.12
N THR A 296 26.26 -11.60 -20.99
CA THR A 296 27.68 -11.64 -20.61
C THR A 296 28.01 -10.58 -19.56
N GLN A 297 27.40 -9.40 -19.68
CA GLN A 297 27.56 -8.31 -18.71
C GLN A 297 26.81 -8.59 -17.41
N LEU A 298 25.61 -9.15 -17.47
CA LEU A 298 24.86 -9.61 -16.29
C LEU A 298 25.67 -10.66 -15.51
N ASP A 299 26.20 -11.68 -16.19
CA ASP A 299 27.04 -12.73 -15.57
C ASP A 299 28.33 -12.16 -14.93
N ALA A 300 28.81 -11.02 -15.43
CA ALA A 300 29.98 -10.31 -14.90
C ALA A 300 29.65 -9.34 -13.76
N GLY A 301 28.37 -9.13 -13.43
CA GLY A 301 27.91 -8.13 -12.47
C GLY A 301 28.01 -6.68 -12.97
N GLU A 302 28.03 -6.47 -14.28
CA GLU A 302 28.08 -5.15 -14.93
C GLU A 302 26.68 -4.62 -15.30
N LEU A 303 25.66 -5.48 -15.33
CA LEU A 303 24.26 -5.14 -15.54
C LEU A 303 23.39 -5.72 -14.42
N HIS A 304 22.25 -5.09 -14.18
CA HIS A 304 21.27 -5.55 -13.20
C HIS A 304 19.96 -6.01 -13.86
N ILE A 305 19.24 -6.87 -13.14
CA ILE A 305 17.90 -7.34 -13.52
C ILE A 305 17.09 -7.53 -12.24
N ALA A 306 15.86 -7.02 -12.21
CA ALA A 306 14.89 -7.28 -11.14
C ALA A 306 13.46 -7.02 -11.61
N ALA A 307 12.50 -7.66 -10.94
CA ALA A 307 11.10 -7.57 -11.31
C ALA A 307 10.54 -6.16 -11.07
N GLY A 308 9.91 -5.58 -12.09
CA GLY A 308 9.34 -4.23 -12.03
C GLY A 308 10.38 -3.10 -12.15
N LEU A 309 11.62 -3.38 -12.59
CA LEU A 309 12.63 -2.36 -12.89
C LEU A 309 13.11 -2.46 -14.34
N PHE A 310 13.32 -1.32 -14.98
CA PHE A 310 13.98 -1.27 -16.29
C PHE A 310 15.51 -1.36 -16.13
N PRO A 311 16.23 -1.97 -17.08
CA PRO A 311 17.69 -1.99 -17.05
C PRO A 311 18.29 -0.60 -17.31
N GLU A 312 19.53 -0.39 -16.86
CA GLU A 312 20.29 0.82 -17.15
C GLU A 312 20.43 1.06 -18.65
N GLY A 313 20.37 2.34 -19.04
CA GLY A 313 20.40 2.75 -20.43
C GLY A 313 19.11 2.44 -21.20
N SER A 314 18.04 2.02 -20.52
CA SER A 314 16.70 2.06 -21.12
C SER A 314 16.31 3.50 -21.42
N GLU A 315 15.84 3.74 -22.63
CA GLU A 315 15.41 5.03 -23.12
C GLU A 315 13.94 4.97 -23.55
N PHE A 316 13.20 6.03 -23.26
CA PHE A 316 11.85 6.26 -23.76
C PHE A 316 11.81 7.54 -24.58
N LEU A 317 11.13 7.47 -25.71
CA LEU A 317 10.81 8.62 -26.54
C LEU A 317 9.32 8.65 -26.76
N HIS A 318 8.71 9.80 -26.57
CA HIS A 318 7.27 9.96 -26.72
C HIS A 318 6.96 11.33 -27.30
N THR A 319 6.03 11.39 -28.25
CA THR A 319 5.56 12.67 -28.82
C THR A 319 4.19 13.02 -28.28
N VAL A 320 3.91 14.32 -28.23
CA VAL A 320 2.56 14.88 -28.15
C VAL A 320 2.29 15.55 -29.50
N ARG A 321 1.21 15.18 -30.19
CA ARG A 321 0.90 15.66 -31.54
C ARG A 321 -0.49 16.28 -31.64
N TYR A 322 -0.74 17.00 -32.73
CA TYR A 322 -2.08 17.45 -33.10
C TYR A 322 -2.90 16.29 -33.70
N VAL A 323 -4.23 16.46 -33.69
CA VAL A 323 -5.15 15.62 -34.47
C VAL A 323 -5.41 16.31 -35.79
N ASP A 324 -5.10 15.64 -36.91
CA ASP A 324 -5.44 16.05 -38.27
C ASP A 324 -6.72 15.34 -38.74
N LEU A 325 -7.28 15.82 -39.85
CA LEU A 325 -8.36 15.17 -40.56
C LEU A 325 -7.81 14.35 -41.73
N ASP A 326 -8.46 13.23 -42.02
CA ASP A 326 -8.17 12.41 -43.19
C ASP A 326 -8.50 13.14 -44.51
N ASP A 327 -8.21 12.50 -45.64
CA ASP A 327 -8.35 13.15 -46.95
C ASP A 327 -9.84 13.42 -47.32
N SER A 328 -10.78 12.71 -46.68
CA SER A 328 -12.23 12.98 -46.75
C SER A 328 -12.68 14.14 -45.85
N ASN A 329 -11.86 14.51 -44.87
CA ASN A 329 -12.22 15.35 -43.72
C ASN A 329 -13.33 14.77 -42.82
N ASP A 330 -13.62 13.47 -42.96
CA ASP A 330 -14.69 12.78 -42.25
C ASP A 330 -14.16 11.92 -41.09
N ALA A 331 -12.86 11.62 -41.07
CA ALA A 331 -12.20 10.90 -39.98
C ALA A 331 -10.94 11.62 -39.50
N THR A 332 -10.43 11.17 -38.35
CA THR A 332 -9.36 11.79 -37.59
C THR A 332 -8.09 10.94 -37.67
N LYS A 333 -6.91 11.58 -37.78
CA LYS A 333 -5.60 10.93 -37.86
C LYS A 333 -4.53 11.72 -37.12
N LEU A 334 -3.38 11.10 -36.88
CA LEU A 334 -2.24 11.76 -36.25
C LEU A 334 -1.62 12.81 -37.19
N ALA A 335 -1.42 14.02 -36.71
CA ALA A 335 -0.74 15.06 -37.49
C ALA A 335 0.78 14.81 -37.57
N PRO A 336 1.43 15.19 -38.69
CA PRO A 336 2.88 15.13 -38.78
C PRO A 336 3.58 16.11 -37.82
N ARG A 337 2.97 17.27 -37.55
CA ARG A 337 3.50 18.27 -36.62
C ARG A 337 3.50 17.77 -35.16
N ILE A 338 4.65 17.93 -34.50
CA ILE A 338 4.88 17.60 -33.10
C ILE A 338 4.71 18.85 -32.23
N LYS A 339 3.91 18.74 -31.17
CA LYS A 339 3.78 19.75 -30.10
C LYS A 339 4.95 19.67 -29.14
N GLU A 340 5.21 18.45 -28.68
CA GLU A 340 6.27 18.14 -27.72
C GLU A 340 6.95 16.82 -28.09
N LEU A 341 8.26 16.77 -27.92
CA LEU A 341 9.05 15.54 -27.95
C LEU A 341 9.66 15.37 -26.57
N ARG A 342 9.29 14.33 -25.83
CA ARG A 342 9.86 14.09 -24.49
C ARG A 342 10.64 12.79 -24.45
N TYR A 343 11.74 12.85 -23.74
CA TYR A 343 12.77 11.84 -23.66
C TYR A 343 13.05 11.50 -22.21
N ALA A 344 13.25 10.22 -21.92
CA ALA A 344 13.70 9.74 -20.63
C ALA A 344 14.80 8.69 -20.79
N ILE A 345 15.79 8.68 -19.91
CA ILE A 345 16.84 7.65 -19.87
C ILE A 345 17.11 7.20 -18.43
N LYS A 346 17.21 5.88 -18.23
CA LYS A 346 17.61 5.26 -16.96
C LYS A 346 19.13 5.38 -16.82
N ARG A 347 19.60 6.32 -16.01
CA ARG A 347 21.04 6.56 -15.77
C ARG A 347 21.60 5.72 -14.62
N THR A 348 20.78 5.51 -13.60
CA THR A 348 21.18 4.80 -12.39
C THR A 348 20.14 3.73 -12.08
N TRP A 349 20.59 2.53 -11.77
CA TRP A 349 19.73 1.49 -11.23
C TRP A 349 19.78 1.53 -9.70
N GLN A 350 18.62 1.33 -9.08
CA GLN A 350 18.45 1.36 -7.63
C GLN A 350 17.84 0.05 -7.16
N THR A 351 18.37 -0.45 -6.05
CA THR A 351 17.82 -1.61 -5.36
C THR A 351 16.43 -1.31 -4.79
N TYR A 352 15.68 -2.36 -4.46
CA TYR A 352 14.39 -2.23 -3.78
C TYR A 352 14.50 -1.47 -2.46
N SER A 353 15.60 -1.66 -1.72
CA SER A 353 15.86 -0.96 -0.47
C SER A 353 16.15 0.53 -0.68
N GLU A 354 16.89 0.91 -1.73
CA GLU A 354 17.16 2.32 -2.03
C GLU A 354 15.89 3.04 -2.49
N LEU A 355 15.04 2.39 -3.28
CA LEU A 355 13.75 2.95 -3.70
C LEU A 355 12.77 3.11 -2.53
N LEU A 356 12.74 2.14 -1.60
CA LEU A 356 11.97 2.26 -0.37
C LEU A 356 12.48 3.41 0.51
N GLN A 357 13.81 3.53 0.67
CA GLN A 357 14.40 4.63 1.45
C GLN A 357 14.07 5.99 0.83
N ALA A 358 14.14 6.12 -0.50
CA ALA A 358 13.78 7.35 -1.19
C ALA A 358 12.31 7.75 -0.94
N ALA A 359 11.39 6.78 -0.95
CA ALA A 359 9.98 7.03 -0.63
C ALA A 359 9.78 7.44 0.85
N LEU A 360 10.46 6.77 1.79
CA LEU A 360 10.41 7.12 3.22
C LEU A 360 11.01 8.51 3.50
N ASP A 361 12.06 8.88 2.79
CA ASP A 361 12.68 10.21 2.90
C ASP A 361 11.73 11.30 2.40
N GLU A 362 10.94 11.04 1.34
CA GLU A 362 9.90 11.96 0.85
C GLU A 362 8.75 12.13 1.86
N VAL A 363 8.25 11.03 2.44
CA VAL A 363 7.23 11.08 3.52
C VAL A 363 7.73 11.91 4.69
N LYS A 364 8.97 11.67 5.12
CA LYS A 364 9.58 12.42 6.22
C LYS A 364 9.77 13.90 5.89
N GLU A 365 10.24 14.23 4.69
CA GLU A 365 10.45 15.62 4.28
C GLU A 365 9.13 16.40 4.24
N ASN A 366 8.04 15.76 3.79
CA ASN A 366 6.70 16.35 3.78
C ASN A 366 6.15 16.56 5.20
N ASP A 367 6.40 15.65 6.14
CA ASP A 367 6.00 15.79 7.54
C ASP A 367 6.82 16.87 8.29
N ASP A 368 8.16 16.82 8.17
CA ASP A 368 9.05 17.78 8.83
C ASP A 368 8.92 19.20 8.25
N PHE A 369 8.61 19.33 6.94
CA PHE A 369 8.60 20.59 6.20
C PHE A 369 7.45 20.69 5.17
N PRO A 370 6.18 20.73 5.59
CA PRO A 370 5.01 20.67 4.68
C PRO A 370 4.94 21.80 3.65
N ASP A 371 5.57 22.95 3.91
CA ASP A 371 5.63 24.09 2.98
C ASP A 371 6.84 24.05 2.02
N ARG A 372 7.75 23.09 2.17
CA ARG A 372 8.94 22.99 1.32
C ARG A 372 8.61 22.20 0.07
N THR A 373 8.75 22.85 -1.08
CA THR A 373 8.59 22.19 -2.38
C THR A 373 9.81 21.33 -2.71
N ARG A 374 9.59 20.25 -3.47
CA ARG A 374 10.66 19.35 -3.93
C ARG A 374 11.77 20.11 -4.64
N GLN A 375 13.02 19.76 -4.35
CA GLN A 375 14.17 20.26 -5.10
C GLN A 375 14.40 19.39 -6.32
N LEU A 376 14.29 20.01 -7.49
CA LEU A 376 14.63 19.36 -8.75
C LEU A 376 16.14 19.51 -9.01
N ILE A 377 16.77 18.46 -9.53
CA ILE A 377 18.20 18.43 -9.84
C ILE A 377 18.36 18.23 -11.35
N GLY A 378 19.09 19.14 -12.01
CA GLY A 378 19.36 19.06 -13.43
C GLY A 378 19.48 20.43 -14.09
N ASN A 379 19.39 20.43 -15.42
CA ASN A 379 19.35 21.63 -16.25
C ASN A 379 18.70 21.32 -17.62
N VAL A 380 18.61 22.32 -18.50
CA VAL A 380 17.99 22.18 -19.83
C VAL A 380 18.71 21.20 -20.75
N GLU A 381 20.04 21.11 -20.67
CA GLU A 381 20.86 20.31 -21.59
C GLU A 381 20.99 18.88 -21.12
N GLN A 382 21.26 18.68 -19.84
CA GLN A 382 21.44 17.34 -19.29
C GLN A 382 20.11 16.69 -18.95
N GLY A 383 19.04 17.45 -18.73
CA GLY A 383 17.74 16.99 -18.26
C GLY A 383 17.60 17.05 -16.73
N ILE A 384 16.43 16.66 -16.23
CA ILE A 384 16.04 16.71 -14.81
C ILE A 384 15.86 15.30 -14.26
N ASN A 385 16.44 15.05 -13.09
CA ASN A 385 16.33 13.77 -12.38
C ASN A 385 15.00 13.65 -11.62
N ASN A 386 14.46 12.44 -11.56
CA ASN A 386 13.23 12.10 -10.83
C ASN A 386 13.46 11.42 -9.47
N ASP A 387 14.73 11.34 -9.02
CA ASP A 387 15.23 10.65 -7.82
C ASP A 387 15.04 9.11 -7.79
N GLN A 388 14.51 8.55 -8.89
CA GLN A 388 14.34 7.11 -9.12
C GLN A 388 15.25 6.60 -10.27
N GLY A 389 16.36 7.32 -10.52
CA GLY A 389 17.38 6.94 -11.48
C GLY A 389 17.08 7.31 -12.94
N TRP A 390 15.96 7.96 -13.21
CA TRP A 390 15.60 8.47 -14.52
C TRP A 390 15.96 9.94 -14.68
N LEU A 391 16.34 10.28 -15.91
CA LEU A 391 16.59 11.65 -16.32
C LEU A 391 15.66 12.00 -17.50
N TYR A 392 14.93 13.10 -17.36
CA TYR A 392 13.91 13.57 -18.29
C TYR A 392 14.34 14.84 -19.02
N GLN A 393 14.06 14.90 -20.32
CA GLN A 393 14.30 16.07 -21.15
C GLN A 393 13.15 16.26 -22.13
N GLY A 394 12.69 17.50 -22.30
CA GLY A 394 11.61 17.85 -23.21
C GLY A 394 12.04 18.83 -24.29
N PHE A 395 11.38 18.75 -25.43
CA PHE A 395 11.40 19.74 -26.49
C PHE A 395 9.96 20.14 -26.81
N ILE A 396 9.72 21.41 -27.11
CA ILE A 396 8.39 21.99 -27.32
C ILE A 396 8.43 22.99 -28.48
N GLU A 397 7.29 23.24 -29.12
CA GLU A 397 7.17 24.24 -30.18
C GLU A 397 7.57 25.65 -29.69
N ASP A 398 8.35 26.37 -30.49
CA ASP A 398 8.55 27.80 -30.37
C ASP A 398 7.44 28.59 -31.10
N ALA A 399 7.46 29.92 -31.01
CA ALA A 399 6.45 30.77 -31.63
C ALA A 399 6.39 30.67 -33.18
N ASN A 400 7.45 30.16 -33.82
CA ASN A 400 7.48 29.89 -35.26
C ASN A 400 7.00 28.47 -35.59
N GLY A 401 6.75 27.65 -34.57
CA GLY A 401 6.36 26.25 -34.68
C GLY A 401 7.54 25.30 -34.85
N ASP A 402 8.79 25.74 -34.72
CA ASP A 402 9.93 24.82 -34.69
C ASP A 402 10.07 24.21 -33.29
N LEU A 403 10.62 23.00 -33.16
CA LEU A 403 10.96 22.47 -31.83
C LEU A 403 12.19 23.19 -31.25
N ARG A 404 12.10 23.54 -29.96
CA ARG A 404 13.18 24.05 -29.11
C ARG A 404 13.29 23.23 -27.82
N PRO A 405 14.41 23.25 -27.09
CA PRO A 405 14.47 22.72 -25.72
C PRO A 405 13.38 23.34 -24.84
N GLN A 406 12.81 22.52 -23.95
CA GLN A 406 11.97 23.02 -22.87
C GLN A 406 12.84 23.77 -21.86
N THR A 407 12.34 24.84 -21.26
CA THR A 407 13.00 25.45 -20.11
C THR A 407 13.09 24.46 -18.95
N TYR A 408 13.90 24.80 -17.94
CA TYR A 408 13.98 24.03 -16.70
C TYR A 408 12.60 23.86 -16.03
N GLU A 409 11.83 24.95 -15.92
CA GLU A 409 10.47 24.94 -15.36
C GLU A 409 9.46 24.20 -16.26
N GLU A 410 9.61 24.28 -17.59
CA GLU A 410 8.79 23.49 -18.50
C GLU A 410 9.07 21.98 -18.34
N THR A 411 10.32 21.55 -18.18
CA THR A 411 10.66 20.13 -18.02
C THR A 411 10.19 19.57 -16.67
N ALA A 412 10.11 20.41 -15.63
CA ALA A 412 9.63 20.02 -14.30
C ALA A 412 8.21 19.41 -14.30
N PHE A 413 7.38 19.78 -15.27
CA PHE A 413 6.04 19.22 -15.46
C PHE A 413 6.06 17.69 -15.58
N CYS A 414 7.07 17.13 -16.26
CA CYS A 414 7.19 15.68 -16.43
C CYS A 414 7.47 14.98 -15.10
N ILE A 415 8.21 15.61 -14.20
CA ILE A 415 8.65 14.99 -12.94
C ILE A 415 7.44 14.64 -12.06
N GLY A 416 6.40 15.47 -12.05
CA GLY A 416 5.18 15.23 -11.26
C GLY A 416 4.59 13.83 -11.41
N CYS A 417 4.30 13.45 -12.66
CA CYS A 417 3.70 12.15 -12.95
C CYS A 417 4.71 11.00 -12.90
N HIS A 418 6.00 11.29 -12.96
CA HIS A 418 7.08 10.30 -13.13
C HIS A 418 7.96 10.11 -11.88
N SER A 419 7.58 10.69 -10.75
CA SER A 419 8.39 10.64 -9.52
C SER A 419 7.60 10.59 -8.21
N GLY A 420 6.27 10.75 -8.25
CA GLY A 420 5.47 11.07 -7.07
C GLY A 420 4.05 10.51 -7.09
N ILE A 421 3.80 9.43 -7.86
CA ILE A 421 2.47 8.78 -7.85
C ILE A 421 2.53 7.25 -7.84
N GLY A 422 1.54 6.63 -7.20
CA GLY A 422 1.41 5.17 -7.11
C GLY A 422 1.07 4.45 -8.42
N ALA A 423 0.53 5.14 -9.43
CA ALA A 423 0.10 4.54 -10.70
C ALA A 423 1.22 4.14 -11.68
N THR A 424 2.50 4.32 -11.32
CA THR A 424 3.67 4.02 -12.16
C THR A 424 4.41 2.75 -11.76
N VAL A 425 5.15 2.15 -12.70
CA VAL A 425 6.13 1.07 -12.43
C VAL A 425 7.51 1.58 -12.81
N ASP A 426 8.42 1.62 -11.84
CA ASP A 426 9.75 2.24 -11.99
C ASP A 426 9.69 3.68 -12.53
N GLY A 427 8.72 4.47 -12.06
CA GLY A 427 8.50 5.86 -12.50
C GLY A 427 7.99 6.00 -13.94
N ILE A 428 7.53 4.92 -14.59
CA ILE A 428 7.11 4.89 -16.01
C ILE A 428 5.73 4.21 -16.18
N PHE A 429 4.90 4.69 -17.12
CA PHE A 429 3.58 4.13 -17.43
C PHE A 429 3.55 3.05 -18.54
N SER A 430 4.69 2.80 -19.19
CA SER A 430 4.90 2.04 -20.45
C SER A 430 4.31 0.61 -20.46
N PHE A 431 5.12 -0.41 -20.17
CA PHE A 431 4.78 -1.82 -20.37
C PHE A 431 3.57 -2.31 -19.57
N PRO A 432 3.28 -1.82 -18.34
CA PRO A 432 2.05 -2.17 -17.65
C PRO A 432 0.76 -1.80 -18.42
N ARG A 433 0.84 -0.87 -19.38
CA ARG A 433 -0.28 -0.42 -20.21
C ARG A 433 -0.20 -0.89 -21.67
N LYS A 434 0.81 -1.67 -22.07
CA LYS A 434 0.95 -2.16 -23.46
C LYS A 434 -0.26 -3.03 -23.86
N LEU A 435 -0.79 -2.83 -25.06
CA LEU A 435 -1.96 -3.58 -25.57
C LEU A 435 -1.62 -5.03 -25.93
N ALA A 436 -2.65 -5.89 -25.98
CA ALA A 436 -2.58 -7.34 -25.96
C ALA A 436 -1.53 -7.96 -26.91
N ALA A 437 -0.91 -9.04 -26.42
CA ALA A 437 0.25 -9.69 -27.03
C ALA A 437 -0.08 -10.84 -27.99
N ASP A 438 -1.30 -10.91 -28.54
CA ASP A 438 -1.59 -11.97 -29.49
C ASP A 438 -0.85 -11.75 -30.82
N ARG A 439 -0.56 -12.84 -31.54
CA ARG A 439 0.25 -12.77 -32.78
C ARG A 439 -0.47 -12.06 -33.93
N THR A 440 -1.81 -11.92 -33.87
CA THR A 440 -2.60 -11.31 -34.94
C THR A 440 -2.53 -9.78 -34.92
N GLU A 441 -2.34 -9.21 -33.74
CA GLU A 441 -2.14 -7.76 -33.55
C GLU A 441 -0.65 -7.38 -33.39
N ARG A 442 0.27 -8.16 -33.99
CA ARG A 442 1.73 -7.91 -33.90
C ARG A 442 2.23 -7.79 -32.46
N GLN A 443 1.52 -8.41 -31.50
CA GLN A 443 1.83 -8.43 -30.07
C GLN A 443 1.98 -7.03 -29.43
N GLY A 444 1.27 -6.04 -29.95
CA GLY A 444 1.38 -4.65 -29.50
C GLY A 444 2.65 -3.92 -29.97
N TRP A 445 3.52 -4.53 -30.78
CA TRP A 445 4.74 -3.90 -31.32
C TRP A 445 4.46 -3.19 -32.63
N TYR A 446 3.73 -2.09 -32.55
CA TYR A 446 3.44 -1.23 -33.68
C TYR A 446 3.19 0.20 -33.19
N HIS A 447 3.43 1.16 -34.08
CA HIS A 447 3.06 2.54 -33.86
C HIS A 447 1.58 2.78 -34.19
N TRP A 448 0.94 3.72 -33.51
CA TRP A 448 -0.47 4.04 -33.71
C TRP A 448 -0.86 4.44 -35.13
N THR A 449 0.08 4.88 -35.96
CA THR A 449 -0.17 5.21 -37.37
C THR A 449 -0.24 3.98 -38.28
N GLN A 450 0.15 2.79 -37.79
CA GLN A 450 0.18 1.56 -38.58
C GLN A 450 -1.12 0.77 -38.50
N ILE A 451 -2.02 1.10 -37.57
CA ILE A 451 -3.31 0.41 -37.39
C ILE A 451 -4.47 1.42 -37.23
N ASN A 452 -5.69 0.97 -37.55
CA ASN A 452 -6.92 1.66 -37.19
C ASN A 452 -7.33 1.23 -35.77
N ARG A 453 -7.75 2.16 -34.90
CA ARG A 453 -8.17 1.86 -33.52
C ARG A 453 -9.59 1.29 -33.41
N GLN A 454 -10.38 1.31 -34.48
CA GLN A 454 -11.71 0.70 -34.47
C GLN A 454 -11.65 -0.79 -34.06
N GLY A 455 -12.53 -1.18 -33.15
CA GLY A 455 -12.58 -2.52 -32.56
C GLY A 455 -11.50 -2.80 -31.52
N THR A 456 -10.76 -1.78 -31.05
CA THR A 456 -9.86 -1.94 -29.90
C THR A 456 -10.71 -2.06 -28.64
N VAL A 457 -10.62 -3.19 -27.97
CA VAL A 457 -11.40 -3.52 -26.78
C VAL A 457 -10.96 -2.65 -25.60
N GLU A 458 -11.92 -2.25 -24.77
CA GLU A 458 -11.63 -1.47 -23.58
C GLU A 458 -10.78 -2.26 -22.56
N PRO A 459 -9.72 -1.64 -21.99
CA PRO A 459 -8.92 -2.31 -20.98
C PRO A 459 -9.72 -2.53 -19.69
N LYS A 460 -9.54 -3.71 -19.08
CA LYS A 460 -10.09 -4.02 -17.76
C LYS A 460 -9.03 -3.89 -16.68
N ILE A 461 -9.48 -3.47 -15.52
CA ILE A 461 -8.68 -3.22 -14.31
C ILE A 461 -9.44 -3.77 -13.11
N GLU A 462 -8.72 -4.19 -12.08
CA GLU A 462 -9.35 -4.49 -10.79
C GLU A 462 -9.56 -3.18 -10.02
N ILE A 463 -10.73 -2.99 -9.42
CA ILE A 463 -11.02 -1.88 -8.50
C ILE A 463 -11.41 -2.48 -7.15
N ASP A 464 -10.76 -2.04 -6.08
CA ASP A 464 -11.05 -2.52 -4.72
C ASP A 464 -12.53 -2.30 -4.38
N GLY A 465 -13.22 -3.37 -3.95
CA GLY A 465 -14.65 -3.33 -3.61
C GLY A 465 -15.63 -3.36 -4.80
N ALA A 466 -15.17 -3.08 -6.02
CA ALA A 466 -15.97 -3.17 -7.24
C ALA A 466 -15.57 -4.36 -8.15
N GLY A 467 -14.44 -5.01 -7.89
CA GLY A 467 -13.93 -6.13 -8.68
C GLY A 467 -13.42 -5.71 -10.05
N VAL A 468 -13.48 -6.61 -11.03
CA VAL A 468 -13.00 -6.35 -12.39
C VAL A 468 -13.94 -5.40 -13.14
N GLN A 469 -13.41 -4.24 -13.53
CA GLN A 469 -14.13 -3.17 -14.20
C GLN A 469 -13.47 -2.79 -15.53
N TYR A 470 -14.26 -2.23 -16.43
CA TYR A 470 -13.79 -1.56 -17.64
C TYR A 470 -13.26 -0.15 -17.26
N GLU A 471 -11.99 0.15 -17.53
CA GLU A 471 -11.28 1.32 -16.97
C GLU A 471 -11.92 2.66 -17.37
N TYR A 472 -12.20 2.84 -18.66
CA TYR A 472 -12.73 4.10 -19.20
C TYR A 472 -14.19 4.29 -18.82
N SER A 473 -14.98 3.23 -18.87
CA SER A 473 -16.37 3.19 -18.41
C SER A 473 -16.45 3.52 -16.92
N PHE A 474 -15.58 2.93 -16.09
CA PHE A 474 -15.50 3.24 -14.67
C PHE A 474 -15.08 4.71 -14.44
N TYR A 475 -14.09 5.21 -15.18
CA TYR A 475 -13.70 6.63 -15.10
C TYR A 475 -14.86 7.57 -15.45
N LEU A 476 -15.60 7.32 -16.54
CA LEU A 476 -16.75 8.15 -16.92
C LEU A 476 -17.85 8.14 -15.84
N MET A 477 -18.11 6.98 -15.23
CA MET A 477 -19.06 6.84 -14.13
C MET A 477 -18.63 7.60 -12.86
N TYR A 478 -17.35 7.53 -12.51
CA TYR A 478 -16.82 8.00 -11.23
C TYR A 478 -16.35 9.47 -11.25
N ASN A 479 -15.92 9.96 -12.42
CA ASN A 479 -15.59 11.37 -12.65
C ASN A 479 -16.77 12.19 -13.20
N GLY A 480 -17.77 11.53 -13.80
CA GLY A 480 -18.93 12.21 -14.37
C GLY A 480 -18.64 13.05 -15.62
N ALA A 481 -17.44 12.90 -16.23
CA ALA A 481 -17.05 13.53 -17.48
C ALA A 481 -15.83 12.87 -18.13
N GLY A 482 -15.52 13.31 -19.35
CA GLY A 482 -14.36 12.85 -20.12
C GLY A 482 -13.02 13.50 -19.77
N ASP A 483 -12.98 14.39 -18.78
CA ASP A 483 -11.79 15.08 -18.31
C ASP A 483 -11.99 15.61 -16.87
N GLU A 484 -10.89 15.93 -16.19
CA GLU A 484 -10.88 16.43 -14.81
C GLU A 484 -11.58 17.77 -14.66
N PHE A 485 -11.64 18.59 -15.70
CA PHE A 485 -12.21 19.93 -15.66
C PHE A 485 -13.69 19.94 -16.04
N ARG A 486 -14.24 18.79 -16.43
CA ARG A 486 -15.63 18.61 -16.86
C ARG A 486 -15.98 19.57 -18.01
N ASN A 487 -15.09 19.73 -18.99
CA ASN A 487 -15.22 20.69 -20.08
C ASN A 487 -15.33 20.07 -21.49
N ASN A 488 -15.14 18.75 -21.62
CA ASN A 488 -15.27 18.04 -22.87
C ASN A 488 -16.75 17.75 -23.18
N THR A 489 -17.42 18.74 -23.75
CA THR A 489 -18.84 18.64 -24.12
C THR A 489 -19.13 17.54 -25.13
N GLU A 490 -18.18 17.18 -26.00
CA GLU A 490 -18.36 16.07 -26.96
C GLU A 490 -18.50 14.72 -26.25
N VAL A 491 -17.64 14.45 -25.27
CA VAL A 491 -17.76 13.23 -24.45
C VAL A 491 -19.02 13.28 -23.58
N MET A 492 -19.34 14.46 -23.03
CA MET A 492 -20.57 14.64 -22.26
C MET A 492 -21.83 14.32 -23.09
N ASP A 493 -21.95 14.90 -24.28
CA ASP A 493 -23.11 14.73 -25.17
C ASP A 493 -23.23 13.28 -25.71
N ASN A 494 -22.11 12.57 -25.81
CA ASN A 494 -22.07 11.21 -26.36
C ASN A 494 -22.32 10.11 -25.31
N PHE A 495 -21.88 10.30 -24.07
CA PHE A 495 -21.86 9.23 -23.05
C PHE A 495 -22.77 9.50 -21.85
N PHE A 496 -23.42 10.66 -21.74
CA PHE A 496 -24.25 11.01 -20.59
C PHE A 496 -25.67 11.36 -21.01
N ILE A 497 -26.64 10.97 -20.18
CA ILE A 497 -28.07 11.27 -20.40
C ILE A 497 -28.44 12.63 -19.81
N ALA A 498 -29.50 13.26 -20.35
CA ALA A 498 -29.93 14.62 -19.96
C ALA A 498 -30.31 14.73 -18.47
N GLU A 499 -30.77 13.64 -17.85
CA GLU A 499 -31.13 13.55 -16.45
C GLU A 499 -29.93 13.35 -15.50
N GLY A 500 -28.71 13.19 -16.04
CA GLY A 500 -27.49 12.85 -15.31
C GLY A 500 -27.22 11.34 -15.28
N GLY A 501 -25.93 10.97 -15.19
CA GLY A 501 -25.46 9.58 -15.29
C GLY A 501 -25.06 9.17 -16.71
N VAL A 502 -24.42 8.00 -16.81
CA VAL A 502 -23.89 7.46 -18.08
C VAL A 502 -24.96 6.72 -18.88
N ASP A 503 -24.88 6.81 -20.21
CA ASP A 503 -25.70 6.04 -21.14
C ASP A 503 -25.18 4.59 -21.24
N SER A 504 -25.96 3.64 -20.72
CA SER A 504 -25.57 2.23 -20.67
C SER A 504 -25.38 1.58 -22.04
N ASP A 505 -26.15 2.00 -23.05
CA ASP A 505 -26.03 1.45 -24.40
C ASP A 505 -24.70 1.92 -25.02
N LYS A 506 -24.31 3.18 -24.76
CA LYS A 506 -23.03 3.74 -25.19
C LYS A 506 -21.83 3.13 -24.49
N LEU A 507 -21.94 2.82 -23.20
CA LEU A 507 -20.88 2.06 -22.50
C LEU A 507 -20.72 0.65 -23.05
N GLN A 508 -21.82 -0.03 -23.42
CA GLN A 508 -21.73 -1.34 -24.02
C GLN A 508 -21.03 -1.32 -25.39
N GLU A 509 -21.25 -0.27 -26.18
CA GLU A 509 -20.49 -0.03 -27.42
C GLU A 509 -19.01 0.27 -27.12
N LEU A 510 -18.71 1.04 -26.07
CA LEU A 510 -17.34 1.41 -25.67
C LEU A 510 -16.50 0.19 -25.27
N HIS A 511 -17.10 -0.80 -24.61
CA HIS A 511 -16.41 -2.04 -24.21
C HIS A 511 -15.75 -2.73 -25.41
N ASP A 512 -16.40 -2.69 -26.57
CA ASP A 512 -15.94 -3.35 -27.79
C ASP A 512 -15.08 -2.43 -28.68
N ASP A 513 -15.21 -1.10 -28.54
CA ASP A 513 -14.49 -0.13 -29.37
C ASP A 513 -14.18 1.19 -28.64
N VAL A 514 -12.95 1.30 -28.11
CA VAL A 514 -12.48 2.53 -27.46
C VAL A 514 -12.33 3.72 -28.42
N SER A 515 -12.38 3.51 -29.74
CA SER A 515 -12.32 4.63 -30.68
C SER A 515 -13.52 5.57 -30.55
N LEU A 516 -14.65 5.09 -30.02
CA LEU A 516 -15.83 5.91 -29.72
C LEU A 516 -15.55 7.03 -28.70
N LEU A 517 -14.58 6.83 -27.82
CA LEU A 517 -14.16 7.80 -26.80
C LEU A 517 -12.86 8.51 -27.17
N LEU A 518 -11.96 7.83 -27.88
CA LEU A 518 -10.62 8.34 -28.17
C LEU A 518 -10.54 9.13 -29.48
N TYR A 519 -11.43 8.95 -30.45
CA TYR A 519 -11.39 9.72 -31.69
C TYR A 519 -12.34 10.92 -31.64
N PRO A 520 -11.81 12.16 -31.64
CA PRO A 520 -12.67 13.34 -31.64
C PRO A 520 -13.40 13.53 -32.97
N SER A 521 -14.49 14.30 -32.94
CA SER A 521 -15.07 14.82 -34.18
C SER A 521 -14.10 15.79 -34.87
N SER A 522 -14.32 16.01 -36.17
CA SER A 522 -13.56 17.00 -36.94
C SER A 522 -13.64 18.40 -36.32
N GLU A 523 -14.80 18.79 -35.78
CA GLU A 523 -14.98 20.09 -35.12
C GLU A 523 -14.14 20.19 -33.83
N ARG A 524 -14.19 19.18 -32.97
CA ARG A 524 -13.40 19.14 -31.73
C ARG A 524 -11.90 19.12 -32.02
N ALA A 525 -11.45 18.31 -32.99
CA ALA A 525 -10.05 18.24 -33.40
C ALA A 525 -9.50 19.62 -33.84
N LEU A 526 -10.25 20.33 -34.68
CA LEU A 526 -9.89 21.68 -35.13
C LEU A 526 -9.90 22.69 -33.98
N ALA A 527 -10.89 22.63 -33.09
CA ALA A 527 -10.97 23.54 -31.94
C ALA A 527 -9.76 23.38 -31.00
N MET A 528 -9.40 22.14 -30.64
CA MET A 528 -8.25 21.85 -29.77
C MET A 528 -6.92 22.24 -30.44
N ALA A 529 -6.78 22.02 -31.75
CA ALA A 529 -5.59 22.43 -32.48
C ALA A 529 -5.41 23.96 -32.49
N LYS A 530 -6.49 24.71 -32.72
CA LYS A 530 -6.46 26.18 -32.68
C LYS A 530 -6.16 26.72 -31.28
N ALA A 531 -6.79 26.15 -30.24
CA ALA A 531 -6.57 26.57 -28.86
C ALA A 531 -5.10 26.37 -28.45
N TYR A 532 -4.52 25.21 -28.76
CA TYR A 532 -3.10 24.97 -28.48
C TYR A 532 -2.18 25.89 -29.31
N LYS A 533 -2.53 26.17 -30.58
CA LYS A 533 -1.78 27.11 -31.42
C LYS A 533 -1.69 28.51 -30.82
N VAL A 534 -2.74 28.99 -30.13
CA VAL A 534 -2.70 30.28 -29.41
C VAL A 534 -1.66 30.24 -28.29
N ILE A 535 -1.60 29.15 -27.51
CA ILE A 535 -0.58 28.96 -26.46
C ILE A 535 0.84 28.93 -27.07
N VAL A 536 1.01 28.31 -28.25
CA VAL A 536 2.28 28.31 -28.99
C VAL A 536 2.69 29.73 -29.37
N GLU A 537 1.78 30.55 -29.90
CA GLU A 537 2.10 31.94 -30.27
C GLU A 537 2.40 32.82 -29.06
N GLU A 538 1.77 32.55 -27.92
CA GLU A 538 2.01 33.21 -26.64
C GLU A 538 3.33 32.78 -25.98
N GLN A 539 3.81 31.56 -26.25
CA GLN A 539 4.89 30.90 -25.52
C GLN A 539 4.62 30.85 -23.99
N SER A 540 3.35 30.67 -23.61
CA SER A 540 2.88 30.75 -22.22
C SER A 540 2.91 29.42 -21.47
N TYR A 541 3.70 28.44 -21.91
CA TYR A 541 3.66 27.04 -21.41
C TYR A 541 3.90 26.88 -19.91
N ILE A 542 4.70 27.76 -19.29
CA ILE A 542 4.94 27.75 -17.82
C ILE A 542 3.67 28.05 -17.01
N HIS A 543 2.63 28.59 -17.66
CA HIS A 543 1.32 28.86 -17.06
C HIS A 543 0.28 27.76 -17.34
N GLY A 544 0.67 26.66 -17.99
CA GLY A 544 -0.19 25.51 -18.31
C GLY A 544 -0.25 25.24 -19.81
N ARG A 545 -0.42 23.97 -20.20
CA ARG A 545 -0.38 23.53 -21.61
C ARG A 545 -1.72 22.99 -22.12
N ASP A 546 -2.72 22.90 -21.26
CA ASP A 546 -4.03 22.37 -21.59
C ASP A 546 -4.74 23.26 -22.63
N ALA A 547 -5.19 22.65 -23.71
CA ALA A 547 -5.80 23.35 -24.84
C ALA A 547 -7.28 23.68 -24.56
N THR A 548 -7.53 24.66 -23.68
CA THR A 548 -8.88 25.13 -23.37
C THR A 548 -9.30 26.26 -24.32
N VAL A 549 -10.52 26.15 -24.88
CA VAL A 549 -11.12 27.24 -25.70
C VAL A 549 -11.72 28.30 -24.80
N THR A 550 -12.46 27.87 -23.78
CA THR A 550 -13.06 28.70 -22.74
C THR A 550 -12.52 28.28 -21.38
N ALA A 551 -12.48 29.21 -20.41
CA ALA A 551 -12.10 28.88 -19.05
C ALA A 551 -13.01 27.78 -18.46
N PRO A 552 -12.47 26.67 -17.93
CA PRO A 552 -13.27 25.63 -17.31
C PRO A 552 -13.81 26.11 -15.97
N ALA A 553 -15.03 25.67 -15.64
CA ALA A 553 -15.69 26.05 -14.38
C ALA A 553 -15.24 25.21 -13.18
N ASN A 554 -14.84 23.95 -13.41
CA ASN A 554 -14.57 22.98 -12.33
C ASN A 554 -13.09 22.91 -11.97
N VAL A 555 -12.46 24.07 -11.78
CA VAL A 555 -11.06 24.19 -11.37
C VAL A 555 -10.94 25.24 -10.27
N HIS A 556 -10.24 24.90 -9.19
CA HIS A 556 -9.95 25.83 -8.12
C HIS A 556 -8.96 26.90 -8.58
N GLN A 557 -9.35 28.18 -8.48
CA GLN A 557 -8.39 29.31 -8.56
C GLN A 557 -7.58 29.44 -7.26
N THR A 558 -8.24 29.19 -6.13
CA THR A 558 -7.65 29.19 -4.79
C THR A 558 -8.24 28.06 -3.97
N ILE A 559 -7.41 27.44 -3.13
CA ILE A 559 -7.76 26.36 -2.22
C ILE A 559 -7.53 26.86 -0.79
N THR A 560 -8.41 26.47 0.11
CA THR A 560 -8.19 26.69 1.55
C THR A 560 -7.36 25.52 2.09
N GLU A 561 -6.37 25.79 2.92
CA GLU A 561 -5.60 24.75 3.60
C GLU A 561 -6.52 23.75 4.33
N GLY A 562 -6.25 22.45 4.15
CA GLY A 562 -7.08 21.37 4.71
C GLY A 562 -8.47 21.22 4.06
N LEU A 563 -8.68 21.77 2.86
CA LEU A 563 -9.91 21.55 2.11
C LEU A 563 -10.04 20.06 1.76
N LEU A 564 -11.12 19.43 2.22
CA LEU A 564 -11.45 18.06 1.86
C LEU A 564 -12.01 17.99 0.43
N THR A 565 -11.67 16.93 -0.30
CA THR A 565 -12.21 16.66 -1.64
C THR A 565 -13.68 16.21 -1.59
N GLY A 566 -14.17 15.79 -0.42
CA GLY A 566 -15.50 15.19 -0.26
C GLY A 566 -15.57 13.72 -0.67
N ILE A 567 -14.44 13.12 -1.03
CA ILE A 567 -14.30 11.67 -1.21
C ILE A 567 -14.16 11.05 0.19
N GLU A 568 -14.98 10.05 0.51
CA GLU A 568 -15.01 9.44 1.85
C GLU A 568 -14.04 8.26 1.98
N THR A 569 -13.74 7.58 0.89
CA THR A 569 -12.85 6.42 0.86
C THR A 569 -12.01 6.47 -0.42
N PRO A 570 -10.68 6.34 -0.34
CA PRO A 570 -9.84 6.30 -1.53
C PRO A 570 -10.23 5.11 -2.40
N THR A 571 -10.34 5.34 -3.70
CA THR A 571 -10.55 4.26 -4.67
C THR A 571 -9.20 3.73 -5.09
N ASN A 572 -8.97 2.44 -4.89
CA ASN A 572 -7.75 1.79 -5.33
C ASN A 572 -7.98 1.03 -6.63
N LYS A 573 -7.01 1.11 -7.52
CA LYS A 573 -6.98 0.40 -8.78
C LYS A 573 -5.82 -0.59 -8.78
N GLY A 574 -6.11 -1.85 -9.09
CA GLY A 574 -5.15 -2.91 -9.34
C GLY A 574 -4.62 -2.93 -10.78
N ALA A 575 -3.86 -3.97 -11.10
CA ALA A 575 -3.22 -4.11 -12.41
C ALA A 575 -4.22 -4.37 -13.55
N PHE A 576 -3.80 -4.10 -14.79
CA PHE A 576 -4.58 -4.38 -15.99
C PHE A 576 -4.83 -5.88 -16.18
N ILE A 577 -6.08 -6.30 -16.33
CA ILE A 577 -6.48 -7.71 -16.44
C ILE A 577 -6.51 -8.18 -17.91
N ASN A 578 -6.76 -7.26 -18.86
CA ASN A 578 -6.91 -7.58 -20.28
C ASN A 578 -5.57 -7.66 -21.07
N ALA A 579 -4.41 -7.52 -20.42
CA ALA A 579 -3.13 -7.37 -21.11
C ALA A 579 -2.12 -8.46 -20.70
N LEU A 580 -2.38 -9.73 -21.01
CA LEU A 580 -1.67 -10.92 -20.51
C LEU A 580 -2.17 -11.34 -19.13
N GLY A 581 -2.03 -12.62 -18.80
CA GLY A 581 -2.59 -13.28 -17.61
C GLY A 581 -2.28 -12.59 -16.26
N PRO A 582 -2.69 -13.20 -15.12
CA PRO A 582 -2.53 -12.58 -13.82
C PRO A 582 -1.08 -12.14 -13.60
N VAL A 583 -0.89 -10.95 -13.00
CA VAL A 583 0.42 -10.49 -12.54
C VAL A 583 0.95 -11.53 -11.57
N ARG A 584 2.01 -12.23 -11.94
CA ARG A 584 2.64 -13.21 -11.05
C ARG A 584 3.45 -12.43 -10.03
N THR A 585 3.02 -12.47 -8.77
CA THR A 585 3.85 -12.00 -7.67
C THR A 585 4.94 -13.04 -7.39
N LEU A 586 6.02 -12.65 -6.73
CA LEU A 586 7.26 -13.44 -6.58
C LEU A 586 7.08 -14.87 -5.99
N HIS A 587 5.89 -15.26 -5.56
CA HIS A 587 5.63 -16.50 -4.82
C HIS A 587 4.65 -17.49 -5.48
N ASP A 588 4.16 -17.23 -6.69
CA ASP A 588 3.31 -18.20 -7.41
C ASP A 588 4.15 -19.14 -8.27
N ASP A 589 4.60 -20.29 -7.73
CA ASP A 589 4.80 -21.52 -8.51
C ASP A 589 5.13 -22.70 -7.57
N ASN A 590 4.14 -23.56 -7.28
CA ASN A 590 4.30 -25.03 -7.22
C ASN A 590 2.98 -25.74 -6.83
N ALA A 591 2.18 -26.04 -7.84
CA ALA A 591 1.16 -27.08 -7.77
C ALA A 591 1.81 -28.46 -7.98
N ILE A 592 1.77 -29.35 -6.97
CA ILE A 592 2.05 -30.78 -7.16
C ILE A 592 0.71 -31.53 -7.22
N SER A 593 0.36 -31.98 -8.42
CA SER A 593 -0.76 -32.89 -8.66
C SER A 593 -0.40 -34.33 -8.29
N HIS A 594 -1.26 -35.02 -7.54
CA HIS A 594 -1.64 -36.45 -7.60
C HIS A 594 -2.62 -36.66 -6.43
N GLY A 595 -3.80 -37.26 -6.50
CA GLY A 595 -4.53 -38.05 -7.48
C GLY A 595 -5.62 -38.78 -6.68
N SER A 596 -6.86 -38.28 -6.79
CA SER A 596 -8.16 -38.92 -6.48
C SER A 596 -8.25 -39.98 -5.37
N ASP A 597 -8.95 -39.63 -4.28
CA ASP A 597 -10.14 -40.36 -3.83
C ASP A 597 -11.12 -39.35 -3.19
N GLU A 598 -12.41 -39.52 -3.50
CA GLU A 598 -13.48 -38.51 -3.43
C GLU A 598 -13.77 -37.94 -2.03
N LEU A 599 -13.55 -36.65 -1.86
CA LEU A 599 -14.43 -35.74 -1.10
C LEU A 599 -14.93 -34.69 -2.10
N THR A 600 -16.22 -34.73 -2.39
CA THR A 600 -16.88 -33.88 -3.39
C THR A 600 -16.79 -32.40 -3.07
N THR A 601 -16.24 -31.67 -4.04
CA THR A 601 -16.70 -30.36 -4.56
C THR A 601 -18.04 -29.86 -4.03
N LEU A 602 -18.05 -28.66 -3.46
CA LEU A 602 -19.09 -27.67 -3.72
C LEU A 602 -18.63 -26.82 -4.92
N THR A 603 -19.28 -27.03 -6.07
CA THR A 603 -19.16 -26.19 -7.28
C THR A 603 -20.46 -25.41 -7.51
N GLY A 604 -20.37 -24.10 -7.77
CA GLY A 604 -21.30 -23.28 -8.59
C GLY A 604 -22.54 -22.68 -7.88
N GLY A 605 -22.90 -21.40 -8.00
CA GLY A 605 -22.54 -20.38 -9.01
C GLY A 605 -21.16 -19.77 -8.81
N ASP A 606 -20.33 -20.00 -9.80
CA ASP A 606 -18.86 -20.19 -9.87
C ASP A 606 -17.89 -19.28 -9.10
N GLY A 607 -18.08 -19.15 -7.80
CA GLY A 607 -17.00 -18.88 -6.85
C GLY A 607 -15.79 -19.80 -7.05
N SER A 608 -14.75 -19.26 -7.69
CA SER A 608 -13.36 -19.60 -7.37
C SER A 608 -12.82 -18.47 -6.50
N THR A 609 -12.67 -18.71 -5.20
CA THR A 609 -11.75 -17.91 -4.39
C THR A 609 -10.33 -18.08 -4.97
N PRO A 610 -9.50 -17.03 -5.06
CA PRO A 610 -8.21 -17.13 -5.75
C PRO A 610 -7.14 -18.05 -5.14
N ASP A 611 -7.35 -18.74 -4.00
CA ASP A 611 -6.20 -19.34 -3.29
C ASP A 611 -6.45 -20.61 -2.44
N SER A 612 -7.24 -21.56 -2.95
CA SER A 612 -7.47 -22.86 -2.25
C SER A 612 -6.22 -23.73 -2.00
N SER A 613 -5.03 -23.29 -2.45
CA SER A 613 -3.73 -23.94 -2.26
C SER A 613 -2.97 -23.50 -1.00
N ARG A 614 -3.21 -22.30 -0.45
CA ARG A 614 -2.43 -21.73 0.68
C ARG A 614 -3.02 -22.03 2.06
N TYR A 615 -4.36 -22.05 2.15
CA TYR A 615 -5.10 -22.27 3.40
C TYR A 615 -6.10 -23.42 3.26
N GLN A 616 -6.15 -24.28 4.27
CA GLN A 616 -7.29 -25.15 4.49
C GLN A 616 -8.28 -24.38 5.35
N ILE A 617 -9.45 -24.03 4.83
CA ILE A 617 -10.47 -23.25 5.57
C ILE A 617 -11.81 -24.00 5.66
N ASP A 618 -12.61 -23.68 6.68
CA ASP A 618 -14.02 -24.12 6.74
C ASP A 618 -15.00 -23.11 6.11
N SER A 619 -16.30 -23.42 6.17
CA SER A 619 -17.37 -22.57 5.65
C SER A 619 -17.55 -21.23 6.39
N ASN A 620 -16.94 -21.08 7.57
CA ASN A 620 -16.94 -19.84 8.34
C ASN A 620 -15.65 -19.02 8.09
N GLY A 621 -14.79 -19.48 7.18
CA GLY A 621 -13.50 -18.87 6.87
C GLY A 621 -12.39 -19.20 7.88
N LEU A 622 -12.62 -20.10 8.85
CA LEU A 622 -11.63 -20.47 9.86
C LEU A 622 -10.52 -21.30 9.25
N ILE A 623 -9.27 -20.96 9.57
CA ILE A 623 -8.09 -21.59 8.99
C ILE A 623 -7.70 -22.83 9.82
N TYR A 624 -7.67 -24.01 9.19
CA TYR A 624 -7.26 -25.30 9.75
C TYR A 624 -5.81 -25.67 9.45
N ARG A 625 -5.27 -25.20 8.32
CA ARG A 625 -3.86 -25.32 7.96
C ARG A 625 -3.45 -24.13 7.12
N ALA A 626 -2.20 -23.70 7.29
CA ALA A 626 -1.55 -22.72 6.43
C ALA A 626 -0.19 -23.28 6.03
N THR A 627 0.14 -23.27 4.75
CA THR A 627 1.44 -23.74 4.27
C THR A 627 2.37 -22.54 4.08
N TYR A 628 3.31 -22.34 5.01
CA TYR A 628 4.39 -21.36 4.88
C TYR A 628 5.70 -22.13 4.68
N SER A 629 6.32 -22.03 3.51
CA SER A 629 7.61 -22.69 3.23
C SER A 629 8.77 -21.78 3.64
N LEU A 630 9.72 -22.30 4.43
CA LEU A 630 10.95 -21.62 4.82
C LEU A 630 12.16 -22.25 4.14
N ALA A 631 12.86 -21.43 3.35
CA ALA A 631 14.26 -21.67 3.01
C ALA A 631 15.02 -20.34 3.06
N GLY A 632 15.83 -20.14 4.11
CA GLY A 632 16.86 -19.11 4.16
C GLY A 632 16.72 -18.09 5.28
N ALA A 633 17.77 -17.96 6.08
CA ALA A 633 17.90 -17.01 7.17
C ALA A 633 18.00 -15.57 6.64
N ASN A 634 16.87 -14.87 6.53
CA ASN A 634 16.72 -13.41 6.56
C ASN A 634 15.27 -13.10 6.95
N PHE A 635 15.05 -12.54 8.13
CA PHE A 635 13.73 -12.31 8.72
C PHE A 635 12.96 -11.21 7.97
N GLY A 636 12.00 -11.61 7.13
CA GLY A 636 10.97 -10.75 6.55
C GLY A 636 9.74 -11.59 6.23
N PHE A 637 8.66 -11.46 7.00
CA PHE A 637 7.41 -12.17 6.76
C PHE A 637 6.56 -11.42 5.74
N SER A 638 6.12 -12.10 4.67
CA SER A 638 4.90 -11.72 3.97
C SER A 638 3.76 -12.58 4.52
N PHE A 639 3.24 -12.21 5.69
CA PHE A 639 1.88 -12.64 6.03
C PHE A 639 0.91 -11.94 5.08
N PRO A 640 -0.28 -12.48 4.77
CA PRO A 640 -1.34 -11.68 4.16
C PRO A 640 -1.54 -10.41 5.00
N PRO A 641 -2.02 -9.30 4.41
CA PRO A 641 -2.33 -8.08 5.14
C PRO A 641 -3.34 -8.39 6.24
N ARG A 642 -2.80 -8.66 7.43
CA ARG A 642 -3.55 -8.73 8.68
C ARG A 642 -3.84 -7.30 9.04
N LEU A 643 -5.06 -7.01 9.49
CA LEU A 643 -5.37 -5.70 10.07
C LEU A 643 -4.26 -5.39 11.08
N PRO A 644 -3.49 -4.30 10.89
CA PRO A 644 -2.41 -3.96 11.81
C PRO A 644 -3.05 -3.80 13.18
N LEU A 645 -2.76 -4.74 14.07
CA LEU A 645 -3.14 -4.60 15.46
C LEU A 645 -2.36 -3.38 16.00
N PRO A 646 -2.95 -2.55 16.86
CA PRO A 646 -2.20 -1.56 17.64
C PRO A 646 -1.06 -2.16 18.49
N THR A 647 -0.88 -3.49 18.49
CA THR A 647 0.06 -4.22 19.33
C THR A 647 1.04 -5.15 18.57
N ARG A 648 1.06 -5.17 17.23
CA ARG A 648 1.91 -6.10 16.46
C ARG A 648 3.15 -5.42 15.86
N GLN A 649 4.23 -5.33 16.62
CA GLN A 649 5.59 -5.10 16.11
C GLN A 649 6.34 -6.44 15.98
N LEU A 650 7.02 -6.67 14.86
CA LEU A 650 7.96 -7.78 14.64
C LEU A 650 9.32 -7.41 15.27
N ILE A 651 9.99 -8.29 16.03
CA ILE A 651 11.31 -8.01 16.61
C ILE A 651 12.39 -8.99 16.09
N PRO A 652 13.61 -8.48 15.80
CA PRO A 652 14.83 -9.26 15.55
C PRO A 652 15.50 -9.83 16.82
N ASN A 653 16.37 -10.83 16.61
CA ASN A 653 16.77 -11.88 17.55
C ASN A 653 17.72 -11.51 18.73
N ASP A 654 17.72 -10.27 19.24
CA ASP A 654 18.68 -9.87 20.29
C ASP A 654 18.04 -9.57 21.65
N ASN A 655 18.75 -9.99 22.69
CA ASN A 655 18.36 -10.15 24.09
C ASN A 655 18.17 -8.79 24.83
N ILE A 656 17.23 -7.95 24.39
CA ILE A 656 17.02 -6.61 24.94
C ILE A 656 15.85 -6.64 25.96
N GLU A 657 16.08 -6.11 27.15
CA GLU A 657 15.12 -6.02 28.26
C GLU A 657 13.82 -5.23 27.89
N SER A 658 13.88 -4.39 26.85
CA SER A 658 12.71 -3.74 26.24
C SER A 658 11.84 -4.69 25.39
N CYS A 659 12.40 -5.76 24.83
CA CYS A 659 11.66 -6.77 24.06
C CYS A 659 10.69 -7.58 24.92
N TYR A 660 11.01 -7.78 26.21
CA TYR A 660 10.12 -8.44 27.18
C TYR A 660 8.83 -7.64 27.43
N ARG A 661 8.86 -6.32 27.25
CA ARG A 661 7.70 -5.44 27.46
C ARG A 661 6.77 -5.43 26.23
N CYS A 662 7.29 -5.48 25.01
CA CYS A 662 6.47 -5.35 23.78
C CYS A 662 5.90 -6.67 23.23
N HIS A 663 6.60 -7.79 23.33
CA HIS A 663 6.11 -9.09 22.81
C HIS A 663 5.22 -9.87 23.77
N ARG A 664 4.98 -9.33 24.96
CA ARG A 664 4.12 -9.93 25.98
C ARG A 664 3.20 -8.91 26.65
N LEU A 665 2.82 -7.84 25.95
CA LEU A 665 1.73 -6.96 26.39
C LEU A 665 0.41 -7.75 26.37
N PRO A 666 -0.35 -7.84 27.48
CA PRO A 666 -1.79 -7.96 27.39
C PRO A 666 -2.50 -6.60 27.50
N SER A 667 -1.77 -5.47 27.65
CA SER A 667 -2.32 -4.10 27.60
C SER A 667 -1.57 -3.18 26.62
N PRO A 668 -2.25 -2.21 25.96
CA PRO A 668 -1.57 -1.15 25.21
C PRO A 668 -0.54 -0.37 26.05
N MET A 669 0.46 0.23 25.40
CA MET A 669 1.40 1.14 26.08
C MET A 669 0.65 2.38 26.61
N PRO A 670 0.92 2.85 27.84
CA PRO A 670 0.32 4.07 28.35
C PRO A 670 0.83 5.32 27.60
N PRO A 671 0.01 6.39 27.47
CA PRO A 671 0.32 7.59 26.68
C PRO A 671 1.58 8.39 27.10
N ASN A 672 2.14 8.07 28.26
CA ASN A 672 3.28 8.75 28.86
C ASN A 672 4.56 7.88 28.87
N HIS A 673 4.55 6.74 28.17
CA HIS A 673 5.75 5.93 27.98
C HIS A 673 6.71 6.63 27.02
N PRO A 674 8.03 6.66 27.28
CA PRO A 674 8.99 7.37 26.43
C PRO A 674 9.07 6.85 24.98
N ASP A 675 8.52 5.66 24.71
CA ASP A 675 8.43 5.02 23.39
C ASP A 675 6.98 4.94 22.85
N ALA A 676 5.99 5.57 23.51
CA ALA A 676 4.61 5.61 23.01
C ALA A 676 4.40 6.84 22.11
N ASP A 677 3.80 6.61 20.94
CA ASP A 677 3.20 7.68 20.15
C ASP A 677 2.14 8.39 21.01
N PRO A 678 2.01 9.73 20.94
CA PRO A 678 0.98 10.44 21.68
C PRO A 678 -0.40 9.92 21.27
N MET A 679 -1.22 9.54 22.26
CA MET A 679 -2.56 9.02 22.04
C MET A 679 -3.37 9.93 21.10
N VAL A 680 -4.08 9.32 20.13
CA VAL A 680 -5.15 10.00 19.41
C VAL A 680 -6.20 10.42 20.45
N VAL A 681 -6.26 11.72 20.76
CA VAL A 681 -7.30 12.30 21.60
C VAL A 681 -8.57 12.33 20.77
N LEU A 682 -9.40 11.30 20.92
CA LEU A 682 -10.69 11.24 20.25
C LEU A 682 -11.71 12.14 20.99
N PRO A 683 -12.61 12.83 20.26
CA PRO A 683 -13.53 13.80 20.84
C PRO A 683 -14.54 13.20 21.85
N ASP A 684 -14.97 14.01 22.82
CA ASP A 684 -15.85 13.71 23.96
C ASP A 684 -17.33 13.40 23.60
N SER A 685 -17.61 12.60 22.56
CA SER A 685 -18.99 12.19 22.28
C SER A 685 -19.37 10.94 23.08
N TYR A 686 -19.81 11.14 24.33
CA TYR A 686 -20.25 10.07 25.21
C TYR A 686 -21.70 9.64 24.93
N ALA A 687 -21.91 8.42 24.42
CA ALA A 687 -23.13 7.66 24.70
C ALA A 687 -23.06 7.14 26.14
N SER A 688 -24.14 7.18 26.91
CA SER A 688 -24.13 6.64 28.29
C SER A 688 -23.97 5.12 28.29
N GLU A 689 -23.10 4.60 29.17
CA GLU A 689 -22.95 3.14 29.34
C GLU A 689 -24.27 2.48 29.77
N ALA A 690 -24.54 1.31 29.19
CA ALA A 690 -25.81 0.61 29.40
C ALA A 690 -25.91 -0.09 30.77
N TYR A 691 -24.75 -0.38 31.39
CA TYR A 691 -24.63 -1.13 32.64
C TYR A 691 -24.02 -0.27 33.76
N PRO A 692 -24.39 -0.50 35.03
CA PRO A 692 -23.74 0.15 36.17
C PRO A 692 -22.25 -0.19 36.25
N LEU A 693 -21.43 0.85 36.42
CA LEU A 693 -19.98 0.74 36.55
C LEU A 693 -19.51 1.26 37.91
N THR A 694 -18.57 0.54 38.54
CA THR A 694 -17.91 0.96 39.77
C THR A 694 -16.40 0.90 39.59
N GLN A 695 -15.71 2.02 39.79
CA GLN A 695 -14.25 2.08 39.84
C GLN A 695 -13.78 1.48 41.18
N LEU A 696 -12.93 0.45 41.15
CA LEU A 696 -12.41 -0.23 42.34
C LEU A 696 -11.04 0.30 42.78
N THR A 697 -10.25 0.82 41.83
CA THR A 697 -8.96 1.48 42.08
C THR A 697 -8.96 2.88 41.47
N SER A 698 -8.23 3.81 42.08
CA SER A 698 -8.13 5.21 41.61
C SER A 698 -6.77 5.82 41.93
N ASP A 699 -5.76 4.96 42.07
CA ASP A 699 -4.40 5.39 42.36
C ASP A 699 -3.72 5.85 41.05
N PRO A 700 -2.83 6.85 41.05
CA PRO A 700 -2.10 7.26 39.84
C PRO A 700 -1.16 6.18 39.24
N ALA A 701 -1.05 5.02 39.87
CA ALA A 701 -0.34 3.86 39.35
C ALA A 701 -1.09 3.15 38.20
N GLN A 702 -0.41 2.23 37.53
CA GLN A 702 -1.05 1.31 36.59
C GLN A 702 -1.57 0.10 37.35
N ASP A 703 -2.85 -0.19 37.23
CA ASP A 703 -3.52 -1.36 37.78
C ASP A 703 -4.09 -2.23 36.65
N THR A 704 -3.59 -3.46 36.50
CA THR A 704 -3.87 -4.35 35.35
C THR A 704 -4.06 -5.81 35.77
N MET A 705 -4.55 -6.66 34.84
CA MET A 705 -4.70 -8.11 35.01
C MET A 705 -5.49 -8.51 36.27
N PRO A 706 -6.74 -8.05 36.46
CA PRO A 706 -7.55 -8.53 37.56
C PRO A 706 -7.86 -10.01 37.40
N ILE A 707 -7.78 -10.77 38.50
CA ILE A 707 -8.27 -12.15 38.59
C ILE A 707 -9.09 -12.33 39.87
N THR A 708 -10.08 -13.21 39.84
CA THR A 708 -10.92 -13.53 41.00
C THR A 708 -10.45 -14.80 41.69
N SER A 709 -10.60 -14.86 43.01
CA SER A 709 -10.40 -16.09 43.75
C SER A 709 -11.53 -17.09 43.47
N PRO A 710 -11.26 -18.42 43.46
CA PRO A 710 -12.29 -19.43 43.26
C PRO A 710 -13.49 -19.36 44.23
N ASP A 711 -13.27 -18.85 45.44
CA ASP A 711 -14.33 -18.62 46.43
C ASP A 711 -15.10 -17.29 46.25
N GLY A 712 -14.66 -16.43 45.31
CA GLY A 712 -15.29 -15.17 44.95
C GLY A 712 -15.10 -14.02 45.95
N ASN A 713 -14.29 -14.25 47.00
CA ASN A 713 -14.11 -13.27 48.07
C ASN A 713 -13.04 -12.23 47.75
N LEU A 714 -12.09 -12.55 46.87
CA LEU A 714 -10.91 -11.73 46.61
C LEU A 714 -10.73 -11.44 45.12
N ILE A 715 -10.09 -10.30 44.85
CA ILE A 715 -9.54 -9.93 43.54
C ILE A 715 -8.04 -9.72 43.73
N SER A 716 -7.24 -10.29 42.84
CA SER A 716 -5.82 -9.99 42.73
C SER A 716 -5.51 -9.29 41.41
N TRP A 717 -4.65 -8.28 41.44
CA TRP A 717 -4.23 -7.52 40.25
C TRP A 717 -2.74 -7.14 40.37
N VAL A 718 -2.17 -6.69 39.25
CA VAL A 718 -0.80 -6.17 39.19
C VAL A 718 -0.86 -4.66 39.32
N SER A 719 -0.05 -4.09 40.23
CA SER A 719 0.02 -2.64 40.42
C SER A 719 1.44 -2.12 40.48
N THR A 720 1.68 -0.95 39.86
CA THR A 720 2.95 -0.22 39.95
C THR A 720 3.02 0.75 41.14
N ARG A 721 2.02 0.80 42.01
CA ARG A 721 1.92 1.82 43.09
C ARG A 721 3.02 1.78 44.14
N SER A 722 3.75 0.66 44.22
CA SER A 722 4.93 0.53 45.09
C SER A 722 6.26 0.89 44.40
N GLY A 723 6.20 1.42 43.18
CA GLY A 723 7.36 1.81 42.36
C GLY A 723 7.72 0.80 41.26
N GLN A 724 7.17 -0.41 41.34
CA GLN A 724 7.35 -1.49 40.36
C GLN A 724 6.12 -2.41 40.38
N GLU A 725 5.95 -3.22 39.32
CA GLU A 725 4.85 -4.19 39.20
C GLU A 725 4.91 -5.21 40.35
N GLN A 726 3.93 -5.16 41.24
CA GLN A 726 3.75 -6.09 42.36
C GLN A 726 2.33 -6.65 42.36
N ILE A 727 2.12 -7.73 43.11
CA ILE A 727 0.81 -8.36 43.27
C ILE A 727 0.06 -7.73 44.44
N TRP A 728 -1.18 -7.36 44.19
CA TRP A 728 -2.07 -6.74 45.17
C TRP A 728 -3.34 -7.57 45.37
N LEU A 729 -3.99 -7.37 46.51
CA LEU A 729 -5.21 -8.05 46.92
C LEU A 729 -6.25 -7.09 47.48
N MET A 730 -7.51 -7.37 47.20
CA MET A 730 -8.68 -6.68 47.72
C MET A 730 -9.83 -7.67 47.85
N ASN A 731 -10.82 -7.34 48.66
CA ASN A 731 -12.09 -8.02 48.67
C ASN A 731 -12.84 -7.76 47.35
N SER A 732 -13.75 -8.64 46.95
CA SER A 732 -14.54 -8.50 45.71
C SER A 732 -15.46 -7.26 45.67
N ASP A 733 -15.68 -6.61 46.81
CA ASP A 733 -16.39 -5.33 46.93
C ASP A 733 -15.45 -4.10 46.83
N GLY A 734 -14.15 -4.31 46.59
CA GLY A 734 -13.12 -3.27 46.52
C GLY A 734 -12.53 -2.87 47.88
N THR A 735 -13.00 -3.44 48.99
CA THR A 735 -12.47 -3.13 50.33
C THR A 735 -11.22 -3.93 50.66
N ASN A 736 -10.54 -3.58 51.76
CA ASN A 736 -9.34 -4.29 52.24
C ASN A 736 -8.21 -4.42 51.22
N LEU A 737 -8.01 -3.37 50.41
CA LEU A 737 -6.92 -3.27 49.46
C LEU A 737 -5.56 -3.25 50.18
N HIS A 738 -4.68 -4.20 49.85
CA HIS A 738 -3.35 -4.31 50.41
C HIS A 738 -2.36 -4.98 49.44
N GLN A 739 -1.08 -4.72 49.64
CA GLN A 739 0.00 -5.31 48.87
C GLN A 739 0.25 -6.73 49.34
N LEU A 740 0.26 -7.70 48.42
CA LEU A 740 0.57 -9.10 48.77
C LEU A 740 2.08 -9.33 48.72
N SER A 741 2.73 -8.87 47.66
CA SER A 741 4.16 -9.07 47.45
C SER A 741 4.91 -7.75 47.54
N ALA A 742 5.99 -7.74 48.34
CA ALA A 742 6.84 -6.57 48.53
C ALA A 742 8.30 -6.96 48.31
N SER A 743 8.72 -6.97 47.04
CA SER A 743 10.08 -7.32 46.64
C SER A 743 10.67 -6.29 45.68
N THR A 744 11.95 -6.46 45.35
CA THR A 744 12.62 -5.68 44.29
C THR A 744 12.45 -6.31 42.91
N HIS A 745 11.71 -7.42 42.80
CA HIS A 745 11.48 -8.12 41.55
C HIS A 745 10.23 -7.59 40.82
N LEU A 746 10.24 -7.56 39.48
CA LEU A 746 9.01 -7.33 38.70
C LEU A 746 8.14 -8.58 38.78
N GLN A 747 6.81 -8.45 38.88
CA GLN A 747 5.91 -9.58 39.12
C GLN A 747 4.59 -9.45 38.38
N GLY A 748 4.04 -10.57 37.93
CA GLY A 748 2.75 -10.61 37.21
C GLY A 748 2.25 -12.02 36.91
N TRP A 749 1.21 -12.12 36.07
CA TRP A 749 0.53 -13.38 35.71
C TRP A 749 0.18 -14.25 36.91
N GLN A 750 -0.38 -13.61 37.93
CA GLN A 750 -0.83 -14.27 39.13
C GLN A 750 -1.99 -15.23 38.86
N ARG A 751 -2.05 -16.33 39.60
CA ARG A 751 -3.17 -17.29 39.61
C ARG A 751 -3.43 -17.77 41.03
N PHE A 752 -4.69 -17.77 41.43
CA PHE A 752 -5.11 -18.38 42.69
C PHE A 752 -5.01 -19.92 42.63
N SER A 753 -4.67 -20.52 43.75
CA SER A 753 -4.88 -21.95 43.97
C SER A 753 -6.37 -22.29 44.06
N PRO A 754 -6.79 -23.54 43.73
CA PRO A 754 -8.19 -23.96 43.81
C PRO A 754 -8.83 -23.78 45.19
N ASP A 755 -8.03 -23.85 46.27
CA ASP A 755 -8.48 -23.63 47.65
C ASP A 755 -8.53 -22.15 48.08
N SER A 756 -8.20 -21.23 47.16
CA SER A 756 -8.12 -19.78 47.38
C SER A 756 -7.12 -19.35 48.47
N GLN A 757 -6.19 -20.22 48.90
CA GLN A 757 -5.24 -19.90 49.99
C GLN A 757 -3.86 -19.44 49.50
N HIS A 758 -3.53 -19.68 48.23
CA HIS A 758 -2.23 -19.38 47.67
C HIS A 758 -2.36 -18.68 46.32
N ILE A 759 -1.30 -17.98 45.94
CA ILE A 759 -1.16 -17.35 44.63
C ILE A 759 0.20 -17.73 44.06
N ALA A 760 0.20 -18.31 42.87
CA ALA A 760 1.41 -18.52 42.08
C ALA A 760 1.57 -17.37 41.09
N PHE A 761 2.80 -16.91 40.90
CA PHE A 761 3.12 -15.82 39.98
C PHE A 761 4.56 -15.93 39.50
N TRP A 762 4.82 -15.32 38.36
CA TRP A 762 6.19 -15.18 37.86
C TRP A 762 6.84 -13.94 38.50
N ALA A 763 8.16 -13.96 38.65
CA ALA A 763 8.93 -12.80 39.07
C ALA A 763 10.27 -12.67 38.32
N TYR A 764 10.74 -11.45 38.13
CA TYR A 764 12.06 -11.15 37.58
C TYR A 764 12.92 -10.38 38.57
N ASP A 765 13.98 -11.03 39.02
CA ASP A 765 15.03 -10.43 39.82
C ASP A 765 15.98 -9.63 38.93
N THR A 766 15.75 -8.33 38.85
CA THR A 766 16.55 -7.38 38.06
C THR A 766 18.00 -7.27 38.55
N VAL A 767 18.28 -7.62 39.81
CA VAL A 767 19.62 -7.51 40.39
C VAL A 767 20.50 -8.67 39.95
N ASN A 768 19.92 -9.88 39.90
CA ASN A 768 20.64 -11.10 39.53
C ASN A 768 20.34 -11.59 38.10
N ALA A 769 19.45 -10.91 37.39
CA ALA A 769 18.94 -11.31 36.06
C ALA A 769 18.37 -12.74 36.06
N LEU A 770 17.50 -13.03 37.04
CA LEU A 770 16.87 -14.35 37.19
C LEU A 770 15.36 -14.26 37.03
N HIS A 771 14.80 -15.18 36.25
CA HIS A 771 13.37 -15.45 36.20
C HIS A 771 13.01 -16.47 37.27
N LEU A 772 11.91 -16.23 37.98
CA LEU A 772 11.51 -16.99 39.16
C LEU A 772 10.05 -17.43 39.01
N LEU A 773 9.78 -18.66 39.41
CA LEU A 773 8.43 -19.10 39.76
C LEU A 773 8.25 -18.97 41.27
N GLN A 774 7.27 -18.18 41.69
CA GLN A 774 7.01 -17.93 43.10
C GLN A 774 5.59 -18.31 43.49
N ILE A 775 5.43 -18.69 44.76
CA ILE A 775 4.13 -18.92 45.40
C ILE A 775 4.07 -18.09 46.68
N SER A 776 2.92 -17.48 46.95
CA SER A 776 2.64 -16.77 48.21
C SER A 776 1.40 -17.35 48.86
N ASP A 777 1.37 -17.39 50.19
CA ASP A 777 0.10 -17.42 50.92
C ASP A 777 -0.55 -16.03 50.90
N LEU A 778 -1.79 -15.92 51.40
CA LEU A 778 -2.51 -14.64 51.47
C LEU A 778 -1.96 -13.64 52.49
N ASP A 779 -1.04 -14.06 53.37
CA ASP A 779 -0.37 -13.19 54.35
C ASP A 779 0.90 -12.54 53.76
N GLY A 780 1.25 -12.85 52.51
CA GLY A 780 2.41 -12.29 51.79
C GLY A 780 3.71 -13.06 52.01
N ASN A 781 3.66 -14.30 52.52
CA ASN A 781 4.84 -15.13 52.67
C ASN A 781 5.20 -15.78 51.33
N VAL A 782 6.16 -15.18 50.62
CA VAL A 782 6.60 -15.61 49.30
C VAL A 782 7.71 -16.66 49.38
N ILE A 783 7.57 -17.75 48.63
CA ILE A 783 8.57 -18.80 48.42
C ILE A 783 8.88 -18.89 46.93
N THR A 784 10.17 -19.06 46.59
CA THR A 784 10.60 -19.35 45.22
C THR A 784 10.65 -20.86 45.03
N LEU A 785 9.88 -21.36 44.06
CA LEU A 785 9.79 -22.79 43.73
C LEU A 785 10.82 -23.18 42.66
N ASP A 786 11.05 -22.32 41.69
CA ASP A 786 12.05 -22.52 40.63
C ASP A 786 12.70 -21.19 40.25
N ASN A 787 13.94 -21.26 39.75
CA ASN A 787 14.66 -20.12 39.19
C ASN A 787 15.48 -20.52 37.97
N SER A 788 15.64 -19.57 37.05
CA SER A 788 16.39 -19.77 35.82
C SER A 788 17.01 -18.45 35.34
N SER A 789 18.16 -18.54 34.67
CA SER A 789 18.73 -17.45 33.88
C SER A 789 18.00 -17.22 32.55
N GLN A 790 17.04 -18.09 32.23
CA GLN A 790 16.18 -18.05 31.04
C GLN A 790 14.72 -17.89 31.48
N GLY A 791 13.82 -17.58 30.54
CA GLY A 791 12.43 -17.25 30.85
C GLY A 791 11.65 -18.32 31.62
N ILE A 792 10.81 -17.88 32.56
CA ILE A 792 9.78 -18.66 33.27
C ILE A 792 8.48 -17.86 33.20
N GLU A 793 7.36 -18.46 32.81
CA GLU A 793 6.09 -17.75 32.69
C GLU A 793 4.82 -18.61 32.87
N ARG A 794 3.68 -17.90 32.95
CA ARG A 794 2.29 -18.44 32.92
C ARG A 794 2.06 -19.62 33.88
N PRO A 795 2.27 -19.43 35.19
CA PRO A 795 1.95 -20.47 36.16
C PRO A 795 0.44 -20.73 36.19
N VAL A 796 0.04 -21.99 36.34
CA VAL A 796 -1.34 -22.41 36.60
C VAL A 796 -1.34 -23.58 37.58
N PHE A 797 -2.25 -23.59 38.54
CA PHE A 797 -2.39 -24.73 39.44
C PHE A 797 -3.08 -25.90 38.75
N THR A 798 -2.69 -27.12 39.14
CA THR A 798 -3.51 -28.29 38.87
C THR A 798 -4.85 -28.19 39.61
N PRO A 799 -5.93 -28.83 39.14
CA PRO A 799 -7.25 -28.74 39.79
C PRO A 799 -7.27 -29.25 41.24
N ASP A 800 -6.35 -30.16 41.59
CA ASP A 800 -6.17 -30.66 42.95
C ASP A 800 -5.31 -29.74 43.84
N GLY A 801 -4.71 -28.69 43.26
CA GLY A 801 -3.87 -27.70 43.95
C GLY A 801 -2.48 -28.20 44.36
N ASN A 802 -2.10 -29.43 44.02
CA ASN A 802 -0.85 -30.04 44.50
C ASN A 802 0.39 -29.63 43.69
N TYR A 803 0.18 -29.18 42.44
CA TYR A 803 1.24 -28.81 41.52
C TYR A 803 0.93 -27.50 40.80
N ILE A 804 1.97 -26.89 40.24
CA ILE A 804 1.90 -25.74 39.36
C ILE A 804 2.53 -26.13 38.03
N ALA A 805 1.78 -26.00 36.95
CA ALA A 805 2.31 -26.07 35.59
C ALA A 805 2.77 -24.67 35.16
N TYR A 806 3.84 -24.59 34.41
CA TYR A 806 4.44 -23.34 33.94
C TYR A 806 5.26 -23.58 32.69
N ALA A 807 5.48 -22.54 31.90
CA ALA A 807 6.37 -22.62 30.75
C ALA A 807 7.78 -22.16 31.15
N LYS A 808 8.81 -22.90 30.74
CA LYS A 808 10.22 -22.60 31.04
C LYS A 808 11.05 -22.72 29.78
N GLN A 809 11.86 -21.70 29.53
CA GLN A 809 12.79 -21.68 28.42
C GLN A 809 14.03 -22.52 28.74
N THR A 810 14.39 -23.41 27.81
CA THR A 810 15.65 -24.13 27.78
C THR A 810 16.57 -23.52 26.70
N THR A 811 17.78 -24.04 26.49
CA THR A 811 18.81 -23.34 25.69
C THR A 811 18.39 -23.06 24.24
N ASP A 812 17.41 -23.80 23.69
CA ASP A 812 16.98 -23.67 22.29
C ASP A 812 15.44 -23.61 22.08
N ASN A 813 14.58 -23.84 23.10
CA ASN A 813 13.10 -23.82 22.97
C ASN A 813 12.36 -23.51 24.31
N TRP A 814 11.02 -23.54 24.30
CA TRP A 814 10.16 -23.44 25.50
C TRP A 814 9.47 -24.77 25.75
N ASP A 815 9.48 -25.23 27.01
CA ASP A 815 8.78 -26.45 27.40
C ASP A 815 7.78 -26.16 28.53
N VAL A 816 6.75 -27.01 28.63
CA VAL A 816 5.84 -27.04 29.79
C VAL A 816 6.45 -27.91 30.89
N TRP A 817 6.52 -27.36 32.09
CA TRP A 817 7.01 -28.00 33.30
C TRP A 817 5.91 -28.06 34.34
N LEU A 818 6.06 -29.00 35.27
CA LEU A 818 5.23 -29.17 36.45
C LEU A 818 6.13 -29.19 37.68
N ILE A 819 5.73 -28.51 38.76
CA ILE A 819 6.44 -28.52 40.05
C ILE A 819 5.44 -28.64 41.19
N SER A 820 5.76 -29.43 42.21
CA SER A 820 4.93 -29.53 43.42
C SER A 820 4.97 -28.21 44.19
N ILE A 821 3.88 -27.87 44.88
CA ILE A 821 3.79 -26.63 45.66
C ILE A 821 4.82 -26.53 46.80
N ASP A 822 5.42 -27.65 47.20
CA ASP A 822 6.53 -27.71 48.18
C ASP A 822 7.92 -27.60 47.53
N GLY A 823 8.00 -27.54 46.20
CA GLY A 823 9.23 -27.47 45.41
C GLY A 823 10.07 -28.74 45.41
N LEU A 824 9.60 -29.84 46.00
CA LEU A 824 10.39 -31.07 46.16
C LEU A 824 10.37 -31.99 44.94
N THR A 825 9.36 -31.87 44.08
CA THR A 825 9.16 -32.73 42.92
C THR A 825 8.90 -31.89 41.68
N SER A 826 9.58 -32.18 40.58
CA SER A 826 9.36 -31.52 39.30
C SER A 826 9.40 -32.50 38.13
N TYR A 827 8.58 -32.25 37.12
CA TYR A 827 8.49 -32.99 35.88
C TYR A 827 8.60 -32.01 34.70
N GLN A 828 9.40 -32.36 33.71
CA GLN A 828 9.33 -31.74 32.39
C GLN A 828 8.25 -32.49 31.60
N LEU A 829 7.18 -31.80 31.20
CA LEU A 829 6.03 -32.41 30.52
C LEU A 829 6.21 -32.45 29.01
N THR A 830 6.90 -31.47 28.43
CA THR A 830 7.27 -31.42 27.00
C THR A 830 8.78 -31.28 26.84
N SER A 831 9.31 -31.76 25.73
CA SER A 831 10.76 -31.74 25.43
C SER A 831 11.03 -31.86 23.94
N ASP A 832 10.02 -31.56 23.12
CA ASP A 832 10.16 -31.67 21.68
C ASP A 832 10.89 -30.43 21.13
N VAL A 833 10.99 -30.29 19.82
CA VAL A 833 11.76 -29.17 19.23
C VAL A 833 10.93 -27.89 19.16
N ASP A 834 9.60 -28.01 19.19
CA ASP A 834 8.67 -26.91 19.11
C ASP A 834 8.69 -26.11 20.45
N MET A 835 7.96 -25.00 20.47
CA MET A 835 7.83 -24.16 21.65
C MET A 835 6.46 -24.39 22.29
N GLU A 836 6.44 -24.99 23.48
CA GLU A 836 5.24 -25.24 24.25
C GLU A 836 5.08 -24.24 25.40
N THR A 837 3.94 -23.56 25.44
CA THR A 837 3.68 -22.51 26.43
C THR A 837 2.22 -22.49 26.88
N SER A 838 1.89 -21.57 27.79
CA SER A 838 0.50 -21.24 28.15
C SER A 838 -0.33 -22.43 28.65
N PRO A 839 0.16 -23.21 29.63
CA PRO A 839 -0.62 -24.31 30.18
C PRO A 839 -1.92 -23.80 30.82
N TRP A 840 -3.01 -24.55 30.62
CA TRP A 840 -4.32 -24.28 31.22
C TRP A 840 -5.01 -25.59 31.58
N PHE A 841 -5.63 -25.66 32.76
CA PHE A 841 -6.37 -26.85 33.20
C PHE A 841 -7.88 -26.60 33.19
N ASN A 842 -8.65 -27.61 32.76
CA ASN A 842 -10.06 -27.70 33.11
C ASN A 842 -10.26 -28.40 34.47
N THR A 843 -11.50 -28.41 34.95
CA THR A 843 -11.87 -29.03 36.23
C THR A 843 -11.67 -30.55 36.28
N ASP A 844 -11.63 -31.21 35.12
CA ASP A 844 -11.44 -32.66 35.00
C ASP A 844 -9.96 -33.09 34.98
N GLY A 845 -9.03 -32.14 34.99
CA GLY A 845 -7.60 -32.40 34.97
C GLY A 845 -7.01 -32.61 33.57
N VAL A 846 -7.76 -32.26 32.52
CA VAL A 846 -7.21 -32.10 31.17
C VAL A 846 -6.44 -30.79 31.11
N MET A 847 -5.22 -30.84 30.60
CA MET A 847 -4.38 -29.65 30.40
C MET A 847 -4.31 -29.31 28.92
N ALA A 848 -4.70 -28.09 28.54
CA ALA A 848 -4.36 -27.52 27.24
C ALA A 848 -3.01 -26.80 27.34
N TYR A 849 -2.25 -26.79 26.24
CA TYR A 849 -1.05 -25.98 26.10
C TYR A 849 -0.85 -25.59 24.64
N LYS A 850 -0.29 -24.42 24.43
CA LYS A 850 -0.03 -23.85 23.12
C LYS A 850 1.27 -24.41 22.57
N VAL A 851 1.27 -24.83 21.30
CA VAL A 851 2.45 -25.30 20.56
C VAL A 851 2.74 -24.36 19.39
N ALA A 852 3.98 -23.90 19.30
CA ALA A 852 4.48 -23.11 18.17
C ALA A 852 5.65 -23.85 17.50
N PRO A 853 5.59 -24.15 16.19
CA PRO A 853 6.60 -24.96 15.52
C PRO A 853 8.04 -24.42 15.61
N SER A 854 9.02 -25.32 15.71
CA SER A 854 10.46 -25.00 15.74
C SER A 854 11.00 -24.58 14.39
N GLY A 855 11.81 -23.51 14.34
CA GLY A 855 12.47 -23.08 13.11
C GLY A 855 11.52 -22.58 12.02
N GLU A 856 10.21 -22.60 12.28
CA GLU A 856 9.16 -22.11 11.42
C GLU A 856 8.36 -21.02 12.11
N TYR A 857 8.07 -19.92 11.42
CA TYR A 857 7.05 -18.97 11.87
C TYR A 857 5.68 -19.52 11.44
N GLY A 858 5.30 -20.62 12.06
CA GLY A 858 4.02 -21.30 11.87
C GLY A 858 2.92 -20.66 12.72
N LEU A 859 1.67 -20.87 12.30
CA LEU A 859 0.52 -20.61 13.17
C LEU A 859 0.54 -21.59 14.33
N THR A 860 0.11 -21.11 15.50
CA THR A 860 0.11 -21.94 16.69
C THR A 860 -1.12 -22.84 16.74
N VAL A 861 -0.98 -23.96 17.42
CA VAL A 861 -2.07 -24.89 17.70
C VAL A 861 -2.13 -25.12 19.20
N GLU A 862 -3.26 -25.66 19.64
CA GLU A 862 -3.37 -26.17 21.01
C GLU A 862 -3.01 -27.65 21.01
N GLN A 863 -2.54 -28.19 22.12
CA GLN A 863 -2.48 -29.63 22.35
C GLN A 863 -3.03 -29.91 23.75
N PHE A 864 -3.46 -31.15 23.97
CA PHE A 864 -4.11 -31.53 25.21
C PHE A 864 -3.35 -32.68 25.87
N MET A 865 -3.21 -32.63 27.19
CA MET A 865 -2.66 -33.72 27.99
C MET A 865 -3.68 -34.23 29.00
N THR A 866 -3.66 -35.54 29.20
CA THR A 866 -4.26 -36.20 30.35
C THR A 866 -3.21 -36.97 31.14
N PHE A 867 -3.50 -37.20 32.42
CA PHE A 867 -2.51 -37.72 33.37
C PHE A 867 -2.92 -39.06 33.98
N GLU A 868 -3.70 -39.88 33.28
CA GLU A 868 -4.13 -41.19 33.81
C GLU A 868 -2.96 -42.15 34.09
N ASN A 869 -1.80 -41.93 33.44
CA ASN A 869 -0.56 -42.68 33.65
C ASN A 869 0.43 -41.96 34.59
N GLY A 870 -0.03 -40.92 35.29
CA GLY A 870 0.75 -40.07 36.19
C GLY A 870 1.53 -38.97 35.47
N TYR A 871 1.96 -37.94 36.22
CA TYR A 871 2.64 -36.74 35.68
C TYR A 871 3.97 -37.01 34.97
N ALA A 872 4.62 -38.14 35.25
CA ALA A 872 5.86 -38.52 34.58
C ALA A 872 5.64 -39.11 33.18
N ASN A 873 4.42 -39.53 32.84
CA ASN A 873 4.07 -40.11 31.55
C ASN A 873 2.68 -39.61 31.12
N PRO A 874 2.51 -38.32 30.83
CA PRO A 874 1.23 -37.81 30.33
C PRO A 874 0.86 -38.48 29.01
N HIS A 875 -0.44 -38.60 28.77
CA HIS A 875 -0.96 -38.97 27.46
C HIS A 875 -1.31 -37.69 26.70
N ILE A 876 -0.81 -37.56 25.47
CA ILE A 876 -0.91 -36.35 24.66
C ILE A 876 -1.89 -36.60 23.51
N TYR A 877 -2.79 -35.64 23.31
CA TYR A 877 -3.72 -35.56 22.20
C TYR A 877 -3.31 -34.41 21.28
N THR A 878 -3.02 -34.73 20.03
CA THR A 878 -2.69 -33.74 18.99
C THR A 878 -3.96 -33.09 18.47
N TRP A 879 -3.97 -31.76 18.39
CA TRP A 879 -5.11 -31.01 17.88
C TRP A 879 -5.25 -31.11 16.36
N ASP A 880 -6.49 -31.34 15.93
CA ASP A 880 -6.92 -31.37 14.53
C ASP A 880 -7.99 -30.30 14.24
N GLY A 881 -8.15 -29.33 15.14
CA GLY A 881 -9.06 -28.20 14.99
C GLY A 881 -8.44 -27.01 14.24
N PRO A 882 -9.15 -25.87 14.15
CA PRO A 882 -8.62 -24.67 13.51
C PRO A 882 -7.34 -24.17 14.19
N HIS A 883 -6.43 -23.61 13.41
CA HIS A 883 -5.27 -22.90 13.90
C HIS A 883 -5.72 -21.68 14.74
N SER A 884 -5.16 -21.57 15.93
CA SER A 884 -5.57 -20.58 16.92
C SER A 884 -4.38 -19.74 17.33
N VAL A 885 -4.64 -18.51 17.75
CA VAL A 885 -3.60 -17.69 18.37
C VAL A 885 -3.39 -18.09 19.82
N GLN A 886 -4.48 -18.42 20.52
CA GLN A 886 -4.48 -18.76 21.95
C GLN A 886 -5.85 -19.31 22.41
N LEU A 887 -5.84 -20.45 23.10
CA LEU A 887 -6.93 -20.91 23.96
C LEU A 887 -7.05 -19.99 25.17
N SER A 888 -8.26 -19.48 25.38
CA SER A 888 -8.54 -18.46 26.40
C SER A 888 -9.15 -19.07 27.66
N ASP A 889 -10.01 -20.09 27.52
CA ASP A 889 -10.69 -20.72 28.65
C ASP A 889 -11.22 -22.13 28.32
N MET A 890 -11.47 -22.92 29.35
CA MET A 890 -12.21 -24.19 29.29
C MET A 890 -13.34 -24.13 30.32
N ALA A 891 -14.58 -24.29 29.88
CA ALA A 891 -15.73 -24.16 30.74
C ALA A 891 -15.79 -25.27 31.80
N THR A 892 -16.58 -25.01 32.84
CA THR A 892 -16.78 -25.91 33.98
C THR A 892 -17.55 -27.18 33.64
N ASP A 893 -18.11 -27.28 32.44
CA ASP A 893 -18.77 -28.49 31.92
C ASP A 893 -17.77 -29.58 31.47
N GLY A 894 -16.47 -29.26 31.45
CA GLY A 894 -15.37 -30.18 31.12
C GLY A 894 -15.13 -30.34 29.62
N ILE A 895 -16.04 -29.85 28.77
CA ILE A 895 -16.00 -30.06 27.32
C ILE A 895 -15.95 -28.75 26.53
N SER A 896 -16.56 -27.66 26.97
CA SER A 896 -16.58 -26.42 26.20
C SER A 896 -15.23 -25.70 26.32
N ILE A 897 -14.72 -25.20 25.20
CA ILE A 897 -13.46 -24.47 25.10
C ILE A 897 -13.68 -23.17 24.34
N SER A 898 -12.86 -22.15 24.65
CA SER A 898 -12.85 -20.88 23.94
C SER A 898 -11.44 -20.55 23.45
N PHE A 899 -11.35 -19.97 22.27
CA PHE A 899 -10.07 -19.58 21.68
C PHE A 899 -10.25 -18.45 20.67
N THR A 900 -9.17 -17.70 20.43
CA THR A 900 -9.11 -16.77 19.30
C THR A 900 -8.57 -17.50 18.08
N ALA A 901 -9.36 -17.59 17.01
CA ALA A 901 -8.98 -18.23 15.76
C ALA A 901 -8.60 -17.22 14.69
N GLU A 902 -7.73 -17.62 13.75
CA GLU A 902 -7.54 -16.87 12.51
C GLU A 902 -8.64 -17.25 11.52
N ALA A 903 -9.33 -16.24 10.99
CA ALA A 903 -10.40 -16.42 10.00
C ALA A 903 -10.17 -15.49 8.81
N MET A 904 -10.46 -15.98 7.61
CA MET A 904 -10.51 -15.13 6.42
C MET A 904 -11.84 -14.38 6.40
N SER A 905 -11.77 -13.04 6.49
CA SER A 905 -12.95 -12.18 6.59
C SER A 905 -13.38 -11.56 5.26
N ASP A 906 -12.66 -11.81 4.16
CA ASP A 906 -12.94 -11.30 2.83
C ASP A 906 -12.60 -12.33 1.73
N THR A 907 -13.45 -12.47 0.72
CA THR A 907 -13.27 -13.35 -0.46
C THR A 907 -13.06 -12.56 -1.76
N SER A 908 -12.84 -11.24 -1.66
CA SER A 908 -12.66 -10.29 -2.76
C SER A 908 -11.34 -10.41 -3.55
N GLY A 909 -10.44 -11.32 -3.18
CA GLY A 909 -9.16 -11.55 -3.85
C GLY A 909 -7.92 -10.96 -3.15
N LYS A 910 -8.09 -10.29 -2.01
CA LYS A 910 -7.00 -9.99 -1.05
C LYS A 910 -7.31 -10.72 0.25
N ASP A 911 -6.65 -11.84 0.52
CA ASP A 911 -6.87 -12.60 1.76
C ASP A 911 -6.65 -11.70 2.99
N ARG A 912 -7.71 -11.41 3.74
CA ARG A 912 -7.66 -10.66 5.00
C ARG A 912 -7.85 -11.61 6.16
N ILE A 913 -6.82 -11.76 6.99
CA ILE A 913 -6.90 -12.58 8.20
C ILE A 913 -7.33 -11.70 9.37
N SER A 914 -8.49 -12.02 9.94
CA SER A 914 -9.03 -11.45 11.18
C SER A 914 -8.83 -12.41 12.35
N TYR A 915 -8.76 -11.86 13.57
CA TYR A 915 -8.68 -12.61 14.82
C TYR A 915 -10.05 -12.62 15.47
N LEU A 916 -10.73 -13.76 15.45
CA LEU A 916 -12.13 -13.85 15.88
C LEU A 916 -12.30 -14.76 17.09
N ALA A 917 -13.21 -14.36 17.98
CA ALA A 917 -13.58 -15.14 19.15
C ALA A 917 -14.42 -16.37 18.76
N VAL A 918 -13.98 -17.56 19.18
CA VAL A 918 -14.62 -18.85 18.91
C VAL A 918 -14.87 -19.60 20.22
N ILE A 919 -16.01 -20.28 20.30
CA ILE A 919 -16.28 -21.32 21.30
C ILE A 919 -16.60 -22.63 20.60
N ALA A 920 -16.26 -23.76 21.22
CA ALA A 920 -16.54 -25.10 20.68
C ALA A 920 -16.58 -26.15 21.79
N ASP A 921 -17.06 -27.35 21.48
CA ASP A 921 -17.01 -28.52 22.37
C ASP A 921 -15.78 -29.37 22.03
N LEU A 922 -14.96 -29.72 23.01
CA LEU A 922 -13.75 -30.54 22.88
C LEU A 922 -14.10 -32.03 22.91
N THR A 923 -13.59 -32.76 21.92
CA THR A 923 -13.63 -34.22 21.85
C THR A 923 -12.20 -34.76 21.84
N LEU A 924 -11.90 -35.67 22.79
CA LEU A 924 -10.60 -36.36 22.88
C LEU A 924 -10.77 -37.84 22.47
N ASP A 925 -10.09 -38.25 21.40
CA ASP A 925 -10.10 -39.64 20.91
C ASP A 925 -8.79 -40.35 21.26
N ALA A 926 -8.85 -41.25 22.25
CA ALA A 926 -7.70 -42.03 22.71
C ALA A 926 -7.28 -43.16 21.75
N THR A 927 -8.04 -43.43 20.70
CA THR A 927 -7.69 -44.45 19.68
C THR A 927 -6.78 -43.88 18.60
N THR A 928 -6.97 -42.61 18.25
CA THR A 928 -6.18 -41.85 17.27
C THR A 928 -5.20 -40.89 17.93
N ASN A 929 -5.29 -40.67 19.25
CA ASN A 929 -4.56 -39.65 20.01
C ASN A 929 -4.81 -38.23 19.48
N THR A 930 -6.05 -37.92 19.11
CA THR A 930 -6.43 -36.63 18.52
C THR A 930 -7.41 -35.87 19.41
N ALA A 931 -7.26 -34.54 19.44
CA ALA A 931 -8.22 -33.60 20.01
C ALA A 931 -8.92 -32.85 18.87
N SER A 932 -10.25 -32.85 18.85
CA SER A 932 -11.05 -32.18 17.82
C SER A 932 -12.17 -31.36 18.45
N THR A 933 -12.83 -30.55 17.64
CA THR A 933 -13.96 -29.71 18.08
C THR A 933 -15.27 -30.10 17.43
N ASP A 934 -16.33 -30.11 18.21
CA ASP A 934 -17.73 -30.18 17.79
C ASP A 934 -18.45 -28.86 18.12
N ASN A 935 -19.64 -28.63 17.54
CA ASN A 935 -20.52 -27.49 17.86
C ASN A 935 -19.86 -26.10 17.86
N MET A 936 -18.86 -25.89 17.01
CA MET A 936 -18.09 -24.64 16.93
C MET A 936 -18.95 -23.43 16.56
N ARG A 937 -18.75 -22.31 17.24
CA ARG A 937 -19.48 -21.04 17.03
C ARG A 937 -18.54 -19.85 17.01
N LEU A 938 -18.69 -19.04 15.97
CA LEU A 938 -18.10 -17.72 15.89
C LEU A 938 -18.96 -16.73 16.68
N ILE A 939 -18.43 -16.20 17.79
CA ILE A 939 -19.22 -15.37 18.72
C ILE A 939 -19.03 -13.87 18.51
N SER A 940 -18.26 -13.50 17.49
CA SER A 940 -18.08 -12.12 17.02
C SER A 940 -18.78 -11.94 15.67
N LYS A 941 -19.65 -10.93 15.54
CA LYS A 941 -20.54 -10.74 14.38
C LYS A 941 -20.23 -9.45 13.57
N SER A 942 -19.08 -8.80 13.78
CA SER A 942 -18.71 -7.51 13.17
C SER A 942 -17.29 -7.48 12.59
N ALA A 943 -17.00 -6.49 11.75
CA ALA A 943 -15.67 -6.20 11.17
C ALA A 943 -14.70 -5.63 12.25
N THR A 944 -14.42 -6.46 13.25
CA THR A 944 -13.46 -6.24 14.34
C THR A 944 -12.03 -6.18 13.81
N LEU A 945 -11.20 -5.36 14.47
CA LEU A 945 -9.75 -5.32 14.24
C LEU A 945 -9.02 -6.41 15.06
N GLY A 946 -9.70 -7.12 15.96
CA GLY A 946 -9.21 -8.33 16.63
C GLY A 946 -9.84 -8.58 18.01
N ASP A 947 -10.29 -9.82 18.23
CA ASP A 947 -10.94 -10.29 19.47
C ASP A 947 -9.99 -11.08 20.38
N ARG A 948 -10.13 -10.91 21.71
CA ARG A 948 -9.22 -11.52 22.70
C ARG A 948 -9.94 -11.82 24.02
N GLY A 949 -9.32 -12.71 24.81
CA GLY A 949 -9.65 -12.95 26.22
C GLY A 949 -11.06 -13.51 26.42
N ILE A 950 -11.42 -14.55 25.67
CA ILE A 950 -12.75 -15.15 25.74
C ILE A 950 -12.87 -16.00 27.01
N LEU A 951 -13.71 -15.61 27.97
CA LEU A 951 -13.95 -16.37 29.20
C LEU A 951 -15.42 -16.78 29.34
N PHE A 952 -15.67 -18.02 29.73
CA PHE A 952 -17.04 -18.48 30.02
C PHE A 952 -17.52 -17.95 31.36
N SER A 953 -18.83 -17.68 31.45
CA SER A 953 -19.48 -17.49 32.74
C SER A 953 -19.34 -18.76 33.59
N PRO A 954 -19.42 -18.68 34.93
CA PRO A 954 -19.27 -19.85 35.80
C PRO A 954 -20.21 -21.02 35.48
N ASP A 955 -21.39 -20.71 34.92
CA ASP A 955 -22.41 -21.68 34.49
C ASP A 955 -22.33 -22.05 33.00
N ALA A 956 -21.30 -21.58 32.29
CA ALA A 956 -21.08 -21.74 30.85
C ALA A 956 -22.22 -21.25 29.93
N SER A 957 -23.19 -20.49 30.47
CA SER A 957 -24.32 -19.99 29.68
C SER A 957 -23.99 -18.74 28.85
N LYS A 958 -22.87 -18.08 29.16
CA LYS A 958 -22.38 -16.89 28.48
C LYS A 958 -20.87 -16.95 28.29
N ALA A 959 -20.36 -16.13 27.36
CA ALA A 959 -18.94 -15.86 27.21
C ALA A 959 -18.70 -14.36 27.13
N VAL A 960 -17.64 -13.85 27.76
CA VAL A 960 -17.21 -12.45 27.66
C VAL A 960 -15.90 -12.38 26.89
N PHE A 961 -15.70 -11.32 26.12
CA PHE A 961 -14.45 -11.06 25.42
C PHE A 961 -14.27 -9.55 25.22
N TRP A 962 -13.08 -9.12 24.82
CA TRP A 962 -12.84 -7.74 24.41
C TRP A 962 -12.41 -7.68 22.95
N SER A 963 -12.78 -6.59 22.26
CA SER A 963 -12.65 -6.44 20.81
C SER A 963 -12.21 -5.01 20.46
N TYR A 964 -11.27 -4.88 19.52
CA TYR A 964 -10.98 -3.58 18.89
C TYR A 964 -12.04 -3.25 17.83
N ASN A 965 -12.76 -2.15 18.06
CA ASN A 965 -13.73 -1.60 17.13
C ASN A 965 -13.01 -0.88 15.98
N GLN A 966 -13.74 -0.61 14.89
CA GLN A 966 -13.19 0.08 13.70
C GLN A 966 -12.70 1.51 13.98
N ASP A 967 -13.18 2.12 15.06
CA ASP A 967 -12.72 3.43 15.53
C ASP A 967 -11.43 3.36 16.38
N GLY A 968 -10.82 2.17 16.48
CA GLY A 968 -9.59 1.91 17.23
C GLY A 968 -9.79 1.71 18.74
N ARG A 969 -11.02 1.79 19.27
CA ARG A 969 -11.29 1.61 20.71
C ARG A 969 -11.48 0.15 21.07
N ALA A 970 -11.03 -0.24 22.27
CA ALA A 970 -11.30 -1.56 22.82
C ALA A 970 -12.52 -1.53 23.74
N GLY A 971 -13.51 -2.38 23.46
CA GLY A 971 -14.72 -2.52 24.27
C GLY A 971 -15.00 -3.97 24.67
N LEU A 972 -15.73 -4.15 25.77
CA LEU A 972 -16.17 -5.46 26.24
C LEU A 972 -17.43 -5.91 25.51
N TRP A 973 -17.51 -7.20 25.21
CA TRP A 973 -18.64 -7.85 24.57
C TRP A 973 -19.05 -9.09 25.36
N ILE A 974 -20.35 -9.37 25.38
CA ILE A 974 -20.93 -10.57 25.98
C ILE A 974 -21.68 -11.35 24.92
N TYR A 975 -21.48 -12.66 24.89
CA TYR A 975 -22.19 -13.61 24.07
C TYR A 975 -23.06 -14.51 24.97
N ASP A 976 -24.33 -14.67 24.61
CA ASP A 976 -25.27 -15.57 25.26
C ASP A 976 -25.38 -16.88 24.46
N VAL A 977 -24.97 -18.00 25.09
CA VAL A 977 -24.82 -19.32 24.45
C VAL A 977 -26.17 -19.92 24.06
N VAL A 978 -27.25 -19.57 24.77
CA VAL A 978 -28.59 -20.13 24.53
C VAL A 978 -29.29 -19.41 23.39
N SER A 979 -29.23 -18.08 23.39
CA SER A 979 -29.88 -17.24 22.39
C SER A 979 -29.05 -17.01 21.13
N ASP A 980 -27.75 -17.35 21.16
CA ASP A 980 -26.79 -17.10 20.08
C ASP A 980 -26.66 -15.59 19.75
N THR A 981 -26.58 -14.75 20.79
CA THR A 981 -26.53 -13.29 20.62
C THR A 981 -25.29 -12.68 21.27
N SER A 982 -24.62 -11.79 20.54
CA SER A 982 -23.50 -10.99 21.02
C SER A 982 -23.94 -9.55 21.25
N THR A 983 -23.60 -8.98 22.39
CA THR A 983 -23.96 -7.61 22.79
C THR A 983 -22.72 -6.88 23.29
N GLN A 984 -22.49 -5.66 22.83
CA GLN A 984 -21.44 -4.81 23.37
C GLN A 984 -21.86 -4.29 24.75
N LEU A 985 -20.99 -4.48 25.74
CA LEU A 985 -21.20 -4.07 27.14
C LEU A 985 -20.67 -2.68 27.43
N THR A 986 -19.55 -2.29 26.82
CA THR A 986 -18.90 -1.01 27.08
C THR A 986 -18.54 -0.27 25.79
N THR A 987 -18.65 1.05 25.86
CA THR A 987 -18.48 1.96 24.72
C THR A 987 -17.51 3.10 25.02
N GLN A 988 -17.07 3.25 26.28
CA GLN A 988 -16.18 4.30 26.75
C GLN A 988 -14.88 3.73 27.35
N GLY A 989 -13.77 4.41 27.06
CA GLY A 989 -12.44 4.01 27.51
C GLY A 989 -11.83 2.91 26.65
N TYR A 990 -10.65 2.44 27.07
CA TYR A 990 -10.03 1.24 26.53
C TYR A 990 -10.18 0.12 27.56
N ASP A 991 -11.11 -0.81 27.31
CA ASP A 991 -11.50 -1.84 28.26
C ASP A 991 -10.93 -3.21 27.86
N PHE A 992 -10.17 -3.82 28.76
CA PHE A 992 -9.43 -5.07 28.52
C PHE A 992 -9.60 -6.07 29.66
N GLU A 993 -9.24 -7.33 29.37
CA GLU A 993 -9.04 -8.38 30.38
C GLU A 993 -10.25 -8.58 31.33
N PRO A 994 -11.47 -8.80 30.79
CA PRO A 994 -12.61 -9.07 31.64
C PRO A 994 -12.44 -10.40 32.38
N VAL A 995 -12.83 -10.45 33.64
CA VAL A 995 -12.96 -11.67 34.46
C VAL A 995 -14.30 -11.70 35.17
N TRP A 996 -14.91 -12.89 35.25
CA TRP A 996 -16.21 -13.08 35.88
C TRP A 996 -16.12 -13.06 37.41
N SER A 997 -17.15 -12.48 38.03
CA SER A 997 -17.48 -12.83 39.40
C SER A 997 -17.94 -14.28 39.47
N VAL A 998 -17.72 -14.94 40.62
CA VAL A 998 -18.05 -16.37 40.81
C VAL A 998 -19.55 -16.66 40.67
N ASP A 999 -20.41 -15.68 40.91
CA ASP A 999 -21.87 -15.78 40.70
C ASP A 999 -22.31 -15.44 39.27
N GLY A 1000 -21.40 -15.00 38.40
CA GLY A 1000 -21.70 -14.58 37.02
C GLY A 1000 -22.50 -13.28 36.90
N ALA A 1001 -22.68 -12.53 38.00
CA ALA A 1001 -23.48 -11.30 38.02
C ALA A 1001 -22.67 -10.03 37.68
N SER A 1002 -21.34 -10.10 37.72
CA SER A 1002 -20.47 -8.97 37.47
C SER A 1002 -19.22 -9.37 36.68
N LEU A 1003 -18.60 -8.37 36.06
CA LEU A 1003 -17.29 -8.46 35.42
C LEU A 1003 -16.32 -7.49 36.09
N PHE A 1004 -15.09 -7.94 36.32
CA PHE A 1004 -13.97 -7.08 36.69
C PHE A 1004 -13.02 -6.95 35.50
N PHE A 1005 -12.47 -5.77 35.26
CA PHE A 1005 -11.68 -5.53 34.04
C PHE A 1005 -10.80 -4.30 34.19
N THR A 1006 -9.83 -4.17 33.30
CA THR A 1006 -8.92 -3.02 33.24
C THR A 1006 -9.47 -1.94 32.30
N SER A 1007 -9.45 -0.67 32.72
CA SER A 1007 -9.96 0.44 31.92
C SER A 1007 -9.17 1.73 32.12
N THR A 1008 -9.07 2.55 31.07
CA THR A 1008 -8.53 3.92 31.13
C THR A 1008 -9.61 5.01 31.17
N ARG A 1009 -10.87 4.63 31.43
CA ARG A 1009 -12.02 5.52 31.19
C ARG A 1009 -12.08 6.78 32.06
N ASP A 1010 -11.34 6.85 33.16
CA ASP A 1010 -11.30 8.04 34.01
C ASP A 1010 -10.26 9.09 33.57
N GLY A 1011 -9.50 8.79 32.51
CA GLY A 1011 -8.53 9.70 31.91
C GLY A 1011 -7.19 9.81 32.66
N ASN A 1012 -6.93 8.96 33.67
CA ASN A 1012 -5.70 9.02 34.46
C ASN A 1012 -4.66 7.97 34.01
N GLN A 1013 -4.93 6.67 34.23
CA GLN A 1013 -4.10 5.49 33.94
C GLN A 1013 -4.99 4.23 33.84
N TYR A 1014 -4.42 3.03 33.71
CA TYR A 1014 -5.18 1.78 33.84
C TYR A 1014 -5.65 1.58 35.28
N ASP A 1015 -6.97 1.42 35.45
CA ASP A 1015 -7.62 1.10 36.72
C ASP A 1015 -8.45 -0.19 36.62
N ILE A 1016 -8.75 -0.80 37.78
CA ILE A 1016 -9.67 -1.92 37.89
C ILE A 1016 -11.09 -1.41 38.07
N TRP A 1017 -11.98 -1.84 37.18
CA TRP A 1017 -13.39 -1.51 37.16
C TRP A 1017 -14.25 -2.75 37.33
N LYS A 1018 -15.45 -2.53 37.86
CA LYS A 1018 -16.53 -3.51 37.98
C LYS A 1018 -17.71 -3.09 37.11
N LEU A 1019 -18.27 -4.02 36.35
CA LEU A 1019 -19.53 -3.89 35.63
C LEU A 1019 -20.55 -4.88 36.21
N ASP A 1020 -21.75 -4.41 36.52
CA ASP A 1020 -22.87 -5.25 37.00
C ASP A 1020 -23.84 -5.56 35.84
N LEU A 1021 -24.10 -6.85 35.57
CA LEU A 1021 -24.85 -7.36 34.40
C LEU A 1021 -26.37 -7.48 34.58
#